data_AF-A0A8J5T9X3-F1
#
_entry.id   AF-A0A8J5T9X3-F1
#
_cell.length_a   1.000
_cell.length_b   1.000
_cell.length_c   1.000
_cell.angle_alpha   90.00
_cell.angle_beta   90.00
_cell.angle_gamma   90.00
#
_symmetry.space_group_name_H-M   'P 1'
#
loop_
_entity.id
_entity.type
_entity.pdbx_description
1 polymer ?
#
loop_
_entity_poly.entity_id
_entity_poly.type
_entity_poly.pdbx_seq_one_letter_code
_entity_poly.pdbx_strand_id
1 'polypeptide(L)'
;MAAGKGEMVWVRILEEGVYRFDASEAARAAAGPSLSFSEPRRREESRSGEDKPTVVPVCEVVGELQCVAVELPSGTCFYGTGESSGPLERTGNQVFTWNTDAWGYGPGTTSLYQSHPWVLALLPDGKALGVLADTTCRCEIDLRQESTMKFCASCAHPVILFGPFDTPSQVITSLSHAIGTVSMPPKWSLGYHQCRWSYDSSDKVLQVIRTFRERGIPCDVVWMDIDYMDGFRCFTFDRDCFPDPKSMVDELHSVGCKAIWMLDPGIKNERGYFACDSGTESDVWVKKKDSLPFVGKVWPGDCVFPDFTCERARCWWSGLVREFISNGVDGIWNDMNEPAVFNTSTKTMPESSIHRGDANIGGHQNHSYYHNVYGMLMARSTYEGMKMASSDKRPFVLTRAGFIGSQRYAATWTGDNLSNWEHFHMSIPMVLQLGLSGQPFSGPDIGGFAGNATPKLFGRWMGVCSLFPFCRGHSESASFDHEPWSFGKECEDVCRDALLRRYRLLPHIYTLFYLSHMNGTPVVAPVFFADPQDPELRKIETSFLLGPLLVCASTCPDKGAHETVHKLPKGIWLPFDFADSHPDLPMMYLRGGAILPTGLPLKHVGEATLEDDLSLFIALDETGKAEGVVYEDDGDGYEFMRGNYLLTHYVAEQLHSSVVTVKVSQTEGSWKRPKRRLNIHLLLGAGAVISAHGIDGGELHLTMPAESLVSSLVAASELEHKKRLEMIRPIPDMDETSGQEEAADELSETPVDLKGGDWLLKVAPWNGGRIISMTHLPSGSQWLECKAGSNGYEECNAAEDTTTCCTEEYKVFRRYLEQSGKEGSICLQGDIGGGLVLQRRISISEENPTIVKIDSSIQAKRAGPASADFSRLACLRVRPTFILQHPAEVAIVFTAINGAKQEIFPDSGEVTFEGDFRPNGEWMLVDKCANLSLVNCFNPSQVSMCKLHWGSDDNLSMELWSEQIPVSKDTPLRICHHYEVRQIS
;
A
#
# COMPACT_ATOMS: atom_id res chain seq x y z
N MET A 1 -21.02 33.24 20.58
CA MET A 1 -21.40 34.11 19.45
C MET A 1 -21.77 33.18 18.30
N ALA A 2 -22.93 33.37 17.66
CA ALA A 2 -23.39 32.48 16.59
C ALA A 2 -22.41 32.56 15.40
N ALA A 3 -21.94 31.41 14.90
CA ALA A 3 -21.10 31.34 13.72
C ALA A 3 -21.90 31.82 12.50
N GLY A 4 -21.41 32.82 11.80
CA GLY A 4 -22.01 33.26 10.54
C GLY A 4 -21.53 32.35 9.41
N LYS A 5 -22.39 31.47 8.90
CA LYS A 5 -22.18 30.80 7.62
C LYS A 5 -22.20 31.89 6.53
N GLY A 6 -21.09 32.08 5.83
CA GLY A 6 -20.93 33.17 4.86
C GLY A 6 -20.30 32.70 3.54
N GLU A 7 -20.74 33.30 2.43
CA GLU A 7 -20.07 33.12 1.13
C GLU A 7 -18.64 33.64 1.20
N MET A 8 -17.69 32.90 0.62
CA MET A 8 -16.28 33.29 0.62
C MET A 8 -16.01 34.41 -0.39
N VAL A 9 -15.05 35.27 -0.06
CA VAL A 9 -14.55 36.31 -0.97
C VAL A 9 -13.61 35.68 -1.97
N TRP A 10 -13.69 36.04 -3.24
CA TRP A 10 -12.88 35.42 -4.28
C TRP A 10 -12.16 36.39 -5.19
N VAL A 11 -11.05 35.92 -5.76
CA VAL A 11 -10.31 36.58 -6.82
C VAL A 11 -9.86 35.56 -7.87
N ARG A 12 -9.78 36.00 -9.12
CA ARG A 12 -9.19 35.18 -10.18
C ARG A 12 -7.67 35.17 -10.06
N ILE A 13 -7.07 33.99 -10.20
CA ILE A 13 -5.63 33.78 -10.21
C ILE A 13 -5.26 32.85 -11.38
N LEU A 14 -3.96 32.67 -11.66
CA LEU A 14 -3.47 31.73 -12.68
C LEU A 14 -4.15 31.90 -14.05
N GLU A 15 -5.00 31.00 -14.55
CA GLU A 15 -5.65 31.09 -15.86
C GLU A 15 -7.17 31.34 -15.78
N GLU A 16 -7.89 31.23 -16.90
CA GLU A 16 -9.36 31.24 -16.92
C GLU A 16 -9.92 30.04 -16.19
N GLY A 17 -10.97 30.26 -15.39
CA GLY A 17 -11.56 29.20 -14.58
C GLY A 17 -10.82 28.85 -13.29
N VAL A 18 -9.78 29.61 -12.89
CA VAL A 18 -9.06 29.37 -11.64
C VAL A 18 -9.27 30.52 -10.65
N TYR A 19 -9.75 30.17 -9.46
CA TYR A 19 -10.19 31.14 -8.45
C TYR A 19 -9.63 30.79 -7.09
N ARG A 20 -9.17 31.82 -6.37
CA ARG A 20 -8.85 31.74 -4.95
C ARG A 20 -10.03 32.24 -4.15
N PHE A 21 -10.38 31.51 -3.09
CA PHE A 21 -11.40 31.86 -2.12
C PHE A 21 -10.78 32.01 -0.73
N ASP A 22 -11.16 33.07 -0.02
CA ASP A 22 -10.77 33.35 1.35
C ASP A 22 -12.03 33.59 2.21
N ALA A 23 -12.01 33.16 3.48
CA ALA A 23 -13.16 33.32 4.38
C ALA A 23 -13.52 34.80 4.64
N SER A 24 -12.53 35.69 4.56
CA SER A 24 -12.67 37.14 4.64
C SER A 24 -11.38 37.82 4.15
N GLU A 25 -11.39 39.14 3.93
CA GLU A 25 -10.15 39.89 3.64
C GLU A 25 -9.12 39.78 4.79
N ALA A 26 -9.59 39.72 6.04
CA ALA A 26 -8.71 39.52 7.19
C ALA A 26 -8.09 38.11 7.19
N ALA A 27 -8.85 37.07 6.84
CA ALA A 27 -8.34 35.71 6.68
C ALA A 27 -7.33 35.62 5.53
N ARG A 28 -7.57 36.34 4.42
CA ARG A 28 -6.63 36.46 3.31
C ARG A 28 -5.29 37.05 3.76
N ALA A 29 -5.32 38.10 4.57
CA ALA A 29 -4.11 38.72 5.12
C ALA A 29 -3.41 37.85 6.17
N ALA A 30 -4.16 37.00 6.88
CA ALA A 30 -3.63 36.07 7.87
C ALA A 30 -3.09 34.75 7.29
N ALA A 31 -3.46 34.42 6.04
CA ALA A 31 -3.01 33.20 5.38
C ALA A 31 -1.48 33.20 5.20
N GLY A 32 -0.81 32.20 5.79
CA GLY A 32 0.63 31.98 5.61
C GLY A 32 0.97 31.64 4.15
N PRO A 33 2.24 31.77 3.72
CA PRO A 33 2.65 31.51 2.34
C PRO A 33 2.33 30.08 1.90
N SER A 34 2.06 29.88 0.62
CA SER A 34 1.82 28.54 0.09
C SER A 34 3.11 27.74 0.01
N LEU A 35 3.04 26.49 0.46
CA LEU A 35 4.06 25.46 0.22
C LEU A 35 3.62 24.46 -0.86
N SER A 36 2.34 24.49 -1.26
CA SER A 36 1.79 23.71 -2.38
C SER A 36 2.30 24.25 -3.71
N PHE A 37 2.21 25.58 -3.89
CA PHE A 37 2.57 26.26 -5.13
C PHE A 37 4.08 26.18 -5.40
N SER A 38 4.44 25.93 -6.66
CA SER A 38 5.83 25.98 -7.12
C SER A 38 6.44 27.38 -6.97
N GLU A 39 5.62 28.41 -7.20
CA GLU A 39 5.93 29.82 -6.93
C GLU A 39 4.90 30.39 -5.95
N PRO A 40 5.22 30.50 -4.64
CA PRO A 40 4.24 30.86 -3.61
C PRO A 40 3.51 32.19 -3.83
N ARG A 41 4.12 33.15 -4.55
CA ARG A 41 3.52 34.46 -4.82
C ARG A 41 2.41 34.41 -5.87
N ARG A 42 2.41 33.42 -6.77
CA ARG A 42 1.43 33.35 -7.87
C ARG A 42 0.00 33.21 -7.40
N ARG A 43 -0.24 32.63 -6.20
CA ARG A 43 -1.61 32.56 -5.63
C ARG A 43 -2.12 33.92 -5.11
N GLU A 44 -1.25 34.92 -4.95
CA GLU A 44 -1.60 36.25 -4.45
C GLU A 44 -1.94 37.22 -5.60
N GLU A 45 -1.51 36.90 -6.82
CA GLU A 45 -1.62 37.74 -8.01
C GLU A 45 -3.02 37.69 -8.61
N SER A 46 -3.83 38.73 -8.36
CA SER A 46 -5.15 38.86 -8.99
C SER A 46 -5.05 39.16 -10.49
N ARG A 47 -5.86 38.49 -11.31
CA ARG A 47 -5.99 38.78 -12.75
C ARG A 47 -7.32 39.47 -13.07
N SER A 48 -7.29 40.36 -14.06
CA SER A 48 -8.50 40.99 -14.62
C SER A 48 -9.23 40.02 -15.55
N GLY A 49 -10.56 39.98 -15.49
CA GLY A 49 -11.41 39.19 -16.38
C GLY A 49 -12.89 39.36 -16.06
N GLU A 50 -13.76 38.89 -16.96
CA GLU A 50 -15.22 38.94 -16.79
C GLU A 50 -15.82 37.61 -16.31
N ASP A 51 -15.05 36.51 -16.36
CA ASP A 51 -15.47 35.19 -15.87
C ASP A 51 -15.65 35.19 -14.35
N LYS A 52 -16.66 34.46 -13.91
CA LYS A 52 -17.04 34.30 -12.50
C LYS A 52 -17.03 32.82 -12.14
N PRO A 53 -16.72 32.48 -10.88
CA PRO A 53 -16.76 31.08 -10.45
C PRO A 53 -18.18 30.52 -10.59
N THR A 54 -18.30 29.33 -11.16
CA THR A 54 -19.58 28.62 -11.30
C THR A 54 -20.10 28.11 -9.95
N VAL A 55 -19.19 27.88 -9.00
CA VAL A 55 -19.49 27.43 -7.64
C VAL A 55 -18.74 28.33 -6.67
N VAL A 56 -19.44 28.86 -5.67
CA VAL A 56 -18.85 29.65 -4.59
C VAL A 56 -18.88 28.81 -3.31
N PRO A 57 -17.72 28.44 -2.76
CA PRO A 57 -17.64 27.74 -1.49
C PRO A 57 -18.23 28.54 -0.34
N VAL A 58 -18.75 27.83 0.65
CA VAL A 58 -19.28 28.43 1.87
C VAL A 58 -18.37 28.09 3.03
N CYS A 59 -18.01 29.09 3.83
CA CYS A 59 -17.16 28.92 4.99
C CYS A 59 -17.95 29.04 6.29
N GLU A 60 -17.62 28.17 7.24
CA GLU A 60 -18.00 28.26 8.64
C GLU A 60 -16.73 28.29 9.50
N VAL A 61 -16.65 29.25 10.42
CA VAL A 61 -15.51 29.37 11.34
C VAL A 61 -16.04 29.21 12.77
N VAL A 62 -15.56 28.18 13.47
CA VAL A 62 -15.92 27.88 14.87
C VAL A 62 -14.65 27.82 15.71
N GLY A 63 -14.38 28.88 16.48
CA GLY A 63 -13.11 29.00 17.20
C GLY A 63 -11.95 29.16 16.22
N GLU A 64 -10.96 28.27 16.30
CA GLU A 64 -9.80 28.21 15.40
C GLU A 64 -10.03 27.29 14.19
N LEU A 65 -11.15 26.55 14.16
CA LEU A 65 -11.48 25.63 13.09
C LEU A 65 -12.18 26.38 11.94
N GLN A 66 -11.55 26.38 10.76
CA GLN A 66 -12.13 26.85 9.51
C GLN A 66 -12.60 25.64 8.70
N CYS A 67 -13.90 25.60 8.38
CA CYS A 67 -14.50 24.57 7.54
C CYS A 67 -15.08 25.19 6.27
N VAL A 68 -14.59 24.75 5.11
CA VAL A 68 -15.05 25.18 3.79
C VAL A 68 -15.82 24.03 3.14
N ALA A 69 -17.05 24.28 2.71
CA ALA A 69 -17.89 23.33 1.99
C ALA A 69 -18.13 23.80 0.56
N VAL A 70 -18.07 22.87 -0.39
CA VAL A 70 -18.38 23.08 -1.81
C VAL A 70 -19.52 22.14 -2.19
N GLU A 71 -20.67 22.72 -2.50
CA GLU A 71 -21.87 21.98 -2.91
C GLU A 71 -21.89 21.85 -4.44
N LEU A 72 -22.08 20.61 -4.93
CA LEU A 72 -22.04 20.24 -6.35
C LEU A 72 -23.32 19.50 -6.76
N PRO A 73 -23.58 19.32 -8.08
CA PRO A 73 -24.73 18.57 -8.56
C PRO A 73 -24.75 17.10 -8.09
N SER A 74 -25.95 16.56 -7.81
CA SER A 74 -26.17 15.13 -7.49
C SER A 74 -25.59 14.21 -8.58
N GLY A 75 -24.94 13.12 -8.17
CA GLY A 75 -24.21 12.21 -9.06
C GLY A 75 -22.75 12.62 -9.34
N THR A 76 -22.22 13.61 -8.61
CA THR A 76 -20.78 13.93 -8.65
C THR A 76 -19.97 12.84 -7.97
N CYS A 77 -18.91 12.39 -8.63
CA CYS A 77 -17.95 11.42 -8.08
C CYS A 77 -16.67 12.13 -7.65
N PHE A 78 -16.13 11.78 -6.48
CA PHE A 78 -14.90 12.37 -5.95
C PHE A 78 -13.69 11.45 -6.10
N TYR A 79 -12.53 12.03 -6.40
CA TYR A 79 -11.24 11.38 -6.58
C TYR A 79 -10.11 12.29 -6.05
N GLY A 80 -8.87 11.83 -6.14
CA GLY A 80 -7.71 12.53 -5.62
C GLY A 80 -7.46 12.14 -4.17
N THR A 81 -7.28 13.15 -3.30
CA THR A 81 -6.90 13.03 -1.88
C THR A 81 -5.49 12.51 -1.60
N GLY A 82 -4.63 12.42 -2.61
CA GLY A 82 -3.24 12.02 -2.44
C GLY A 82 -3.06 10.53 -2.24
N GLU A 83 -2.23 10.19 -1.26
CA GLU A 83 -2.03 8.81 -0.85
C GLU A 83 -3.16 8.38 0.07
N SER A 84 -4.02 7.47 -0.39
CA SER A 84 -5.17 7.00 0.40
C SER A 84 -5.49 5.55 0.06
N SER A 85 -5.60 4.71 1.09
CA SER A 85 -5.97 3.29 0.98
C SER A 85 -7.43 3.10 0.56
N GLY A 86 -7.79 1.88 0.13
CA GLY A 86 -9.15 1.53 -0.25
C GLY A 86 -9.53 1.96 -1.69
N PRO A 87 -10.84 2.11 -1.98
CA PRO A 87 -11.38 2.29 -3.33
C PRO A 87 -10.84 3.51 -4.10
N LEU A 88 -10.90 3.47 -5.44
CA LEU A 88 -10.57 4.60 -6.31
C LEU A 88 -11.60 5.73 -6.19
N GLU A 89 -12.89 5.43 -6.07
CA GLU A 89 -13.87 6.48 -5.82
C GLU A 89 -13.85 6.88 -4.32
N ARG A 90 -13.81 8.18 -4.06
CA ARG A 90 -13.73 8.76 -2.70
C ARG A 90 -15.06 9.27 -2.16
N THR A 91 -16.13 9.19 -2.94
CA THR A 91 -17.49 9.47 -2.49
C THR A 91 -17.86 8.57 -1.31
N GLY A 92 -18.34 9.15 -0.21
CA GLY A 92 -18.65 8.40 1.00
C GLY A 92 -17.48 8.24 1.98
N ASN A 93 -16.28 8.70 1.63
CA ASN A 93 -15.08 8.53 2.46
C ASN A 93 -14.71 9.79 3.25
N GLN A 94 -13.86 9.61 4.25
CA GLN A 94 -13.24 10.67 5.04
C GLN A 94 -11.74 10.37 5.13
N VAL A 95 -10.91 11.37 4.89
CA VAL A 95 -9.45 11.26 5.04
C VAL A 95 -8.88 12.45 5.79
N PHE A 96 -7.72 12.27 6.39
CA PHE A 96 -6.98 13.31 7.10
C PHE A 96 -5.62 13.51 6.42
N THR A 97 -5.25 14.77 6.24
CA THR A 97 -3.90 15.15 5.81
C THR A 97 -3.00 15.26 7.05
N TRP A 98 -2.42 14.13 7.42
CA TRP A 98 -1.49 14.04 8.54
C TRP A 98 -0.49 12.90 8.33
N ASN A 99 0.72 13.21 7.87
CA ASN A 99 1.72 12.20 7.52
C ASN A 99 1.98 11.24 8.70
N THR A 100 1.72 9.96 8.51
CA THR A 100 1.73 8.95 9.58
C THR A 100 2.43 7.70 9.12
N ASP A 101 3.30 7.17 9.96
CA ASP A 101 3.87 5.83 9.80
C ASP A 101 2.75 4.78 9.96
N ALA A 102 2.24 4.34 8.81
CA ALA A 102 1.04 3.53 8.67
C ALA A 102 1.36 2.10 8.20
N TRP A 103 2.37 1.46 8.78
CA TRP A 103 2.72 0.06 8.50
C TRP A 103 1.50 -0.87 8.47
N GLY A 104 1.37 -1.68 7.41
CA GLY A 104 0.28 -2.65 7.26
C GLY A 104 -1.11 -2.02 7.20
N TYR A 105 -1.23 -0.81 6.64
CA TYR A 105 -2.49 -0.08 6.50
C TYR A 105 -3.59 -0.91 5.83
N GLY A 106 -4.84 -0.79 6.30
CA GLY A 106 -6.00 -1.44 5.69
C GLY A 106 -6.85 -0.48 4.84
N PRO A 107 -7.93 -0.96 4.20
CA PRO A 107 -8.80 -0.11 3.36
C PRO A 107 -9.45 1.06 4.13
N GLY A 108 -9.65 0.90 5.45
CA GLY A 108 -10.23 1.93 6.33
C GLY A 108 -9.22 2.90 6.94
N THR A 109 -7.93 2.80 6.61
CA THR A 109 -6.92 3.75 7.14
C THR A 109 -7.16 5.15 6.56
N THR A 110 -7.28 6.15 7.44
CA THR A 110 -7.71 7.51 7.05
C THR A 110 -6.56 8.49 6.86
N SER A 111 -5.33 8.12 7.23
CA SER A 111 -4.12 8.92 7.08
C SER A 111 -2.93 8.01 6.81
N LEU A 112 -2.14 8.31 5.77
CA LEU A 112 -0.96 7.55 5.36
C LEU A 112 0.28 8.46 5.38
N TYR A 113 1.27 8.19 4.54
CA TYR A 113 2.58 8.80 4.59
C TYR A 113 2.60 10.19 3.92
N GLN A 114 1.74 10.43 2.92
CA GLN A 114 1.64 11.73 2.23
C GLN A 114 0.32 12.48 2.45
N SER A 115 0.42 13.81 2.45
CA SER A 115 -0.69 14.73 2.64
C SER A 115 -0.96 15.58 1.41
N HIS A 116 -2.13 15.40 0.80
CA HIS A 116 -2.57 16.18 -0.35
C HIS A 116 -3.98 16.72 -0.06
N PRO A 117 -4.12 17.98 0.41
CA PRO A 117 -5.42 18.59 0.71
C PRO A 117 -6.19 18.97 -0.57
N TRP A 118 -6.41 17.99 -1.45
CA TRP A 118 -6.86 18.12 -2.82
C TRP A 118 -7.98 17.13 -3.13
N VAL A 119 -9.01 17.59 -3.85
CA VAL A 119 -10.08 16.73 -4.38
C VAL A 119 -10.32 17.07 -5.85
N LEU A 120 -10.36 16.04 -6.69
CA LEU A 120 -10.87 16.09 -8.06
C LEU A 120 -12.35 15.66 -8.03
N ALA A 121 -13.23 16.46 -8.63
CA ALA A 121 -14.65 16.14 -8.78
C ALA A 121 -15.01 15.96 -10.25
N LEU A 122 -15.65 14.83 -10.55
CA LEU A 122 -16.22 14.54 -11.86
C LEU A 122 -17.74 14.71 -11.81
N LEU A 123 -18.23 15.68 -12.57
CA LEU A 123 -19.64 16.06 -12.61
C LEU A 123 -20.47 15.03 -13.42
N PRO A 124 -21.80 15.01 -13.24
CA PRO A 124 -22.68 14.07 -13.94
C PRO A 124 -22.64 14.16 -15.47
N ASP A 125 -22.31 15.33 -16.02
CA ASP A 125 -22.20 15.58 -17.46
C ASP A 125 -20.81 15.25 -18.04
N GLY A 126 -19.89 14.74 -17.21
CA GLY A 126 -18.52 14.40 -17.59
C GLY A 126 -17.52 15.54 -17.50
N LYS A 127 -17.96 16.77 -17.21
CA LYS A 127 -17.06 17.88 -16.88
C LYS A 127 -16.38 17.63 -15.54
N ALA A 128 -15.25 18.29 -15.30
CA ALA A 128 -14.49 18.11 -14.08
C ALA A 128 -14.06 19.44 -13.47
N LEU A 129 -13.93 19.48 -12.15
CA LEU A 129 -13.30 20.56 -11.42
C LEU A 129 -12.42 20.00 -10.31
N GLY A 130 -11.53 20.81 -9.77
CA GLY A 130 -10.70 20.43 -8.63
C GLY A 130 -10.63 21.51 -7.57
N VAL A 131 -10.41 21.10 -6.32
CA VAL A 131 -10.37 22.00 -5.17
C VAL A 131 -9.17 21.65 -4.30
N LEU A 132 -8.28 22.62 -4.09
CA LEU A 132 -7.12 22.55 -3.21
C LEU A 132 -7.39 23.43 -1.97
N ALA A 133 -7.47 22.83 -0.78
CA ALA A 133 -7.34 23.57 0.46
C ALA A 133 -5.85 23.82 0.71
N ASP A 134 -5.36 25.04 0.45
CA ASP A 134 -3.94 25.36 0.49
C ASP A 134 -3.48 25.61 1.93
N THR A 135 -3.33 24.51 2.67
CA THR A 135 -2.91 24.47 4.07
C THR A 135 -1.89 23.36 4.32
N THR A 136 -0.89 23.65 5.16
CA THR A 136 0.09 22.66 5.62
C THR A 136 -0.30 22.01 6.95
N CYS A 137 -1.26 22.61 7.67
CA CYS A 137 -1.79 22.07 8.91
C CYS A 137 -2.62 20.82 8.66
N ARG A 138 -2.93 20.09 9.73
CA ARG A 138 -3.89 18.98 9.69
C ARG A 138 -5.22 19.44 9.12
N CYS A 139 -5.60 18.87 7.97
CA CYS A 139 -6.89 19.12 7.32
C CYS A 139 -7.67 17.81 7.20
N GLU A 140 -8.92 17.84 7.64
CA GLU A 140 -9.92 16.82 7.34
C GLU A 140 -10.51 17.09 5.96
N ILE A 141 -10.63 16.04 5.14
CA ILE A 141 -11.38 16.04 3.89
C ILE A 141 -12.57 15.09 4.10
N ASP A 142 -13.77 15.65 4.19
CA ASP A 142 -15.01 14.90 4.39
C ASP A 142 -15.84 14.91 3.11
N LEU A 143 -16.04 13.71 2.55
CA LEU A 143 -16.77 13.44 1.31
C LEU A 143 -17.96 12.51 1.55
N ARG A 144 -18.38 12.35 2.82
CA ARG A 144 -19.47 11.44 3.21
C ARG A 144 -20.84 11.94 2.79
N GLN A 145 -21.01 13.27 2.73
CA GLN A 145 -22.24 13.88 2.26
C GLN A 145 -22.28 13.86 0.73
N GLU A 146 -23.38 13.37 0.17
CA GLU A 146 -23.55 13.29 -1.28
C GLU A 146 -23.32 14.67 -1.93
N SER A 147 -22.47 14.69 -2.98
CA SER A 147 -22.18 15.87 -3.79
C SER A 147 -21.68 17.09 -3.02
N THR A 148 -21.16 16.88 -1.81
CA THR A 148 -20.54 17.92 -1.00
C THR A 148 -19.13 17.49 -0.64
N MET A 149 -18.14 18.34 -0.95
CA MET A 149 -16.80 18.18 -0.40
C MET A 149 -16.57 19.22 0.69
N LYS A 150 -15.99 18.80 1.81
CA LYS A 150 -15.72 19.67 2.95
C LYS A 150 -14.27 19.55 3.40
N PHE A 151 -13.62 20.69 3.58
CA PHE A 151 -12.26 20.81 4.10
C PHE A 151 -12.29 21.51 5.46
N CYS A 152 -11.76 20.89 6.50
CA CYS A 152 -11.71 21.49 7.84
C CYS A 152 -10.28 21.48 8.39
N ALA A 153 -9.74 22.65 8.73
CA ALA A 153 -8.40 22.78 9.32
C ALA A 153 -8.38 23.86 10.40
N SER A 154 -7.50 23.68 11.40
CA SER A 154 -7.34 24.61 12.54
C SER A 154 -6.40 25.77 12.21
N CYS A 155 -6.56 26.37 11.03
CA CYS A 155 -5.81 27.53 10.58
C CYS A 155 -6.56 28.27 9.47
N ALA A 156 -6.36 29.59 9.37
CA ALA A 156 -6.85 30.35 8.23
C ALA A 156 -6.11 29.92 6.96
N HIS A 157 -6.84 29.46 5.95
CA HIS A 157 -6.27 28.99 4.69
C HIS A 157 -7.18 29.34 3.50
N PRO A 158 -6.63 29.65 2.32
CA PRO A 158 -7.43 29.81 1.12
C PRO A 158 -7.81 28.44 0.54
N VAL A 159 -8.89 28.45 -0.24
CA VAL A 159 -9.27 27.33 -1.12
C VAL A 159 -9.09 27.77 -2.57
N ILE A 160 -8.43 26.95 -3.38
CA ILE A 160 -8.21 27.20 -4.80
C ILE A 160 -9.09 26.25 -5.60
N LEU A 161 -9.96 26.81 -6.44
CA LEU A 161 -10.84 26.07 -7.34
C LEU A 161 -10.30 26.13 -8.76
N PHE A 162 -10.30 24.99 -9.44
CA PHE A 162 -9.85 24.80 -10.81
C PHE A 162 -11.03 24.27 -11.65
N GLY A 163 -11.58 25.10 -12.54
CA GLY A 163 -12.65 24.74 -13.47
C GLY A 163 -14.03 25.33 -13.11
N PRO A 164 -15.14 24.71 -13.58
CA PRO A 164 -15.17 23.43 -14.29
C PRO A 164 -14.54 23.51 -15.69
N PHE A 165 -13.84 22.45 -16.08
CA PHE A 165 -13.31 22.21 -17.42
C PHE A 165 -14.03 21.05 -18.10
N ASP A 166 -13.89 20.94 -19.42
CA ASP A 166 -14.58 19.92 -20.20
C ASP A 166 -14.03 18.50 -19.97
N THR A 167 -12.79 18.38 -19.47
CA THR A 167 -12.14 17.08 -19.21
C THR A 167 -11.37 17.07 -17.89
N PRO A 168 -11.24 15.92 -17.21
CA PRO A 168 -10.40 15.78 -16.02
C PRO A 168 -8.92 16.07 -16.29
N SER A 169 -8.42 15.78 -17.49
CA SER A 169 -7.04 16.10 -17.90
C SER A 169 -6.73 17.59 -17.84
N GLN A 170 -7.70 18.46 -18.19
CA GLN A 170 -7.53 19.92 -18.08
C GLN A 170 -7.43 20.37 -16.62
N VAL A 171 -8.18 19.73 -15.69
CA VAL A 171 -8.06 20.02 -14.25
C VAL A 171 -6.65 19.70 -13.76
N ILE A 172 -6.12 18.51 -14.10
CA ILE A 172 -4.77 18.11 -13.69
C ILE A 172 -3.70 19.03 -14.30
N THR A 173 -3.85 19.39 -15.58
CA THR A 173 -2.95 20.36 -16.24
C THR A 173 -2.96 21.70 -15.51
N SER A 174 -4.14 22.21 -15.16
CA SER A 174 -4.30 23.48 -14.44
C SER A 174 -3.75 23.41 -13.01
N LEU A 175 -3.96 22.29 -12.31
CA LEU A 175 -3.32 22.03 -11.01
C LEU A 175 -1.78 22.09 -11.15
N SER A 176 -1.21 21.48 -12.20
CA SER A 176 0.24 21.49 -12.42
C SER A 176 0.82 22.89 -12.65
N HIS A 177 0.06 23.82 -13.22
CA HIS A 177 0.48 25.22 -13.34
C HIS A 177 0.64 25.91 -11.98
N ALA A 178 -0.10 25.44 -10.96
CA ALA A 178 0.02 25.91 -9.58
C ALA A 178 1.17 25.19 -8.85
N ILE A 179 1.11 23.86 -8.77
CA ILE A 179 2.00 23.05 -7.92
C ILE A 179 3.32 22.67 -8.62
N GLY A 180 3.49 23.00 -9.89
CA GLY A 180 4.64 22.57 -10.70
C GLY A 180 4.53 21.11 -11.16
N THR A 181 5.43 20.72 -12.05
CA THR A 181 5.45 19.40 -12.67
C THR A 181 6.53 18.50 -12.06
N VAL A 182 6.48 17.21 -12.42
CA VAL A 182 7.55 16.26 -12.11
C VAL A 182 8.83 16.69 -12.85
N SER A 183 9.97 16.60 -12.19
CA SER A 183 11.26 16.74 -12.88
C SER A 183 11.46 15.57 -13.85
N MET A 184 12.00 15.81 -15.04
CA MET A 184 12.30 14.71 -15.96
C MET A 184 13.23 13.70 -15.26
N PRO A 185 12.81 12.43 -15.08
CA PRO A 185 13.60 11.45 -14.36
C PRO A 185 14.80 10.99 -15.20
N PRO A 186 15.88 10.49 -14.58
CA PRO A 186 16.87 9.73 -15.33
C PRO A 186 16.23 8.43 -15.86
N LYS A 187 16.54 8.04 -17.09
CA LYS A 187 15.91 6.91 -17.77
C LYS A 187 16.08 5.58 -17.02
N TRP A 188 17.23 5.41 -16.33
CA TRP A 188 17.49 4.21 -15.53
C TRP A 188 16.55 4.07 -14.33
N SER A 189 15.99 5.17 -13.79
CA SER A 189 15.03 5.08 -12.69
C SER A 189 13.65 4.59 -13.13
N LEU A 190 13.44 4.43 -14.44
CA LEU A 190 12.25 3.81 -15.00
C LEU A 190 12.45 2.31 -15.24
N GLY A 191 13.64 1.76 -15.00
CA GLY A 191 13.87 0.32 -15.07
C GLY A 191 13.15 -0.45 -13.96
N TYR A 192 13.51 -1.73 -13.79
CA TYR A 192 13.11 -2.50 -12.61
C TYR A 192 14.13 -2.32 -11.49
N HIS A 193 13.64 -2.15 -10.27
CA HIS A 193 14.48 -2.02 -9.11
C HIS A 193 14.30 -3.20 -8.14
N GLN A 194 15.38 -3.68 -7.53
CA GLN A 194 15.36 -4.74 -6.52
C GLN A 194 15.83 -4.20 -5.16
N CYS A 195 15.02 -4.40 -4.13
CA CYS A 195 15.33 -4.08 -2.75
C CYS A 195 15.02 -5.27 -1.83
N ARG A 196 15.59 -5.24 -0.64
CA ARG A 196 15.22 -6.02 0.54
C ARG A 196 15.69 -5.22 1.75
N TRP A 197 14.97 -5.29 2.86
CA TRP A 197 15.46 -4.88 4.17
C TRP A 197 16.12 -6.08 4.86
N SER A 198 17.43 -6.24 4.89
CA SER A 198 18.44 -5.61 4.03
C SER A 198 19.09 -6.66 3.12
N TYR A 199 19.75 -6.21 2.06
CA TYR A 199 20.97 -6.89 1.62
C TYR A 199 22.11 -6.43 2.53
N ASP A 200 22.52 -7.30 3.45
CA ASP A 200 23.34 -6.96 4.62
C ASP A 200 24.85 -6.77 4.34
N SER A 201 25.30 -7.04 3.12
CA SER A 201 26.72 -6.99 2.76
C SER A 201 26.94 -6.69 1.29
N SER A 202 28.10 -6.09 0.99
CA SER A 202 28.52 -5.80 -0.39
C SER A 202 28.57 -7.04 -1.29
N ASP A 203 29.02 -8.18 -0.77
CA ASP A 203 29.03 -9.46 -1.49
C ASP A 203 27.63 -9.95 -1.84
N LYS A 204 26.66 -9.85 -0.91
CA LYS A 204 25.27 -10.24 -1.14
C LYS A 204 24.62 -9.36 -2.21
N VAL A 205 24.87 -8.05 -2.16
CA VAL A 205 24.38 -7.09 -3.17
C VAL A 205 24.89 -7.48 -4.57
N LEU A 206 26.20 -7.72 -4.71
CA LEU A 206 26.79 -8.12 -5.99
C LEU A 206 26.29 -9.48 -6.45
N GLN A 207 26.11 -10.44 -5.55
CA GLN A 207 25.56 -11.76 -5.85
C GLN A 207 24.15 -11.66 -6.45
N VAL A 208 23.27 -10.86 -5.86
CA VAL A 208 21.88 -10.68 -6.35
C VAL A 208 21.88 -10.11 -7.76
N ILE A 209 22.66 -9.06 -8.01
CA ILE A 209 22.70 -8.41 -9.33
C ILE A 209 23.35 -9.30 -10.39
N ARG A 210 24.42 -10.04 -10.06
CA ARG A 210 24.98 -11.06 -10.96
C ARG A 210 23.93 -12.13 -11.29
N THR A 211 23.12 -12.55 -10.31
CA THR A 211 22.04 -13.52 -10.52
C THR A 211 20.97 -13.01 -11.49
N PHE A 212 20.56 -11.72 -11.40
CA PHE A 212 19.67 -11.10 -12.40
C PHE A 212 20.24 -11.21 -13.82
N ARG A 213 21.53 -10.90 -13.99
CA ARG A 213 22.22 -10.95 -15.29
C ARG A 213 22.33 -12.38 -15.83
N GLU A 214 22.68 -13.33 -14.98
CA GLU A 214 22.78 -14.76 -15.32
C GLU A 214 21.44 -15.35 -15.75
N ARG A 215 20.34 -14.97 -15.07
CA ARG A 215 18.98 -15.43 -15.36
C ARG A 215 18.29 -14.69 -16.50
N GLY A 216 18.94 -13.65 -17.05
CA GLY A 216 18.38 -12.81 -18.10
C GLY A 216 17.11 -12.06 -17.67
N ILE A 217 17.02 -11.70 -16.39
CA ILE A 217 15.91 -10.94 -15.84
C ILE A 217 16.32 -9.46 -15.78
N PRO A 218 15.55 -8.53 -16.37
CA PRO A 218 15.93 -7.13 -16.38
C PRO A 218 15.99 -6.49 -14.98
N CYS A 219 17.01 -5.70 -14.70
CA CYS A 219 17.15 -4.94 -13.44
C CYS A 219 18.15 -3.79 -13.62
N ASP A 220 17.74 -2.56 -13.29
CA ASP A 220 18.56 -1.35 -13.40
C ASP A 220 19.10 -0.87 -12.07
N VAL A 221 18.47 -1.22 -10.94
CA VAL A 221 18.76 -0.58 -9.64
C VAL A 221 18.72 -1.58 -8.50
N VAL A 222 19.70 -1.49 -7.61
CA VAL A 222 19.71 -2.12 -6.28
C VAL A 222 19.67 -1.06 -5.18
N TRP A 223 18.94 -1.35 -4.11
CA TRP A 223 18.82 -0.47 -2.96
C TRP A 223 19.54 -1.04 -1.75
N MET A 224 20.23 -0.17 -1.02
CA MET A 224 20.88 -0.44 0.24
C MET A 224 20.00 0.15 1.33
N ASP A 225 19.28 -0.75 1.99
CA ASP A 225 18.47 -0.49 3.17
C ASP A 225 19.36 -0.35 4.41
N ILE A 226 18.78 0.05 5.53
CA ILE A 226 19.40 0.51 6.77
C ILE A 226 20.69 -0.22 7.24
N ASP A 227 20.82 -1.54 7.06
CA ASP A 227 21.94 -2.32 7.61
C ASP A 227 23.31 -2.00 6.98
N TYR A 228 23.37 -1.18 5.92
CA TYR A 228 24.66 -0.69 5.41
C TYR A 228 25.35 0.31 6.36
N MET A 229 24.61 0.95 7.27
CA MET A 229 25.11 2.02 8.14
C MET A 229 25.83 1.46 9.38
N ASP A 230 26.89 2.13 9.85
CA ASP A 230 27.56 1.79 11.11
C ASP A 230 26.64 2.18 12.30
N GLY A 231 26.01 1.16 12.90
CA GLY A 231 25.11 1.32 14.04
C GLY A 231 23.92 2.23 13.73
N PHE A 232 23.41 2.13 12.51
CA PHE A 232 22.27 2.93 12.00
C PHE A 232 22.53 4.45 11.98
N ARG A 233 23.79 4.87 11.97
CA ARG A 233 24.16 6.29 11.81
C ARG A 233 24.12 6.68 10.33
N CYS A 234 23.23 7.60 9.98
CA CYS A 234 23.16 8.15 8.62
C CYS A 234 24.54 8.62 8.10
N PHE A 235 24.74 8.59 6.77
CA PHE A 235 26.00 9.02 6.13
C PHE A 235 27.26 8.25 6.58
N THR A 236 27.10 7.05 7.13
CA THR A 236 28.21 6.14 7.46
C THR A 236 28.05 4.82 6.73
N PHE A 237 29.12 4.02 6.72
CA PHE A 237 29.10 2.65 6.20
C PHE A 237 29.70 1.73 7.26
N ASP A 238 29.04 0.60 7.50
CA ASP A 238 29.59 -0.49 8.30
C ASP A 238 30.84 -1.03 7.61
N ARG A 239 31.99 -0.98 8.28
CA ARG A 239 33.28 -1.31 7.66
C ARG A 239 33.53 -2.80 7.51
N ASP A 240 32.76 -3.64 8.20
CA ASP A 240 32.91 -5.08 8.11
C ASP A 240 32.09 -5.62 6.94
N CYS A 241 30.87 -5.10 6.73
CA CYS A 241 29.96 -5.51 5.66
C CYS A 241 30.12 -4.71 4.35
N PHE A 242 30.48 -3.41 4.46
CA PHE A 242 30.65 -2.47 3.35
C PHE A 242 32.01 -1.73 3.45
N PRO A 243 33.15 -2.45 3.39
CA PRO A 243 34.48 -1.85 3.59
C PRO A 243 34.87 -0.82 2.51
N ASP A 244 34.43 -1.02 1.27
CA ASP A 244 34.68 -0.11 0.14
C ASP A 244 33.40 0.04 -0.73
N PRO A 245 32.46 0.91 -0.32
CA PRO A 245 31.21 1.14 -1.04
C PRO A 245 31.46 1.60 -2.48
N LYS A 246 32.52 2.39 -2.70
CA LYS A 246 32.84 2.93 -4.02
C LYS A 246 33.23 1.82 -4.99
N SER A 247 34.13 0.92 -4.58
CA SER A 247 34.52 -0.21 -5.43
C SER A 247 33.34 -1.13 -5.74
N MET A 248 32.46 -1.38 -4.76
CA MET A 248 31.24 -2.17 -4.99
C MET A 248 30.34 -1.50 -6.04
N VAL A 249 30.14 -0.19 -5.95
CA VAL A 249 29.30 0.54 -6.91
C VAL A 249 29.95 0.61 -8.30
N ASP A 250 31.26 0.80 -8.39
CA ASP A 250 31.98 0.76 -9.66
C ASP A 250 31.79 -0.63 -10.35
N GLU A 251 31.71 -1.72 -9.58
CA GLU A 251 31.36 -3.04 -10.12
C GLU A 251 29.90 -3.13 -10.57
N LEU A 252 28.93 -2.63 -9.78
CA LEU A 252 27.52 -2.55 -10.18
C LEU A 252 27.35 -1.78 -11.49
N HIS A 253 28.05 -0.66 -11.64
CA HIS A 253 28.03 0.15 -12.86
C HIS A 253 28.57 -0.62 -14.07
N SER A 254 29.59 -1.47 -13.88
CA SER A 254 30.18 -2.28 -14.97
C SER A 254 29.20 -3.29 -15.57
N VAL A 255 28.17 -3.68 -14.81
CA VAL A 255 27.08 -4.56 -15.26
C VAL A 255 25.75 -3.81 -15.47
N GLY A 256 25.81 -2.47 -15.53
CA GLY A 256 24.65 -1.62 -15.85
C GLY A 256 23.61 -1.53 -14.74
N CYS A 257 24.02 -1.62 -13.46
CA CYS A 257 23.14 -1.45 -12.30
C CYS A 257 23.52 -0.18 -11.51
N LYS A 258 22.53 0.51 -10.95
CA LYS A 258 22.66 1.72 -10.12
C LYS A 258 22.43 1.42 -8.65
N ALA A 259 23.04 2.24 -7.80
CA ALA A 259 23.06 2.04 -6.36
C ALA A 259 22.33 3.17 -5.63
N ILE A 260 21.22 2.84 -4.95
CA ILE A 260 20.45 3.78 -4.14
C ILE A 260 20.59 3.46 -2.66
N TRP A 261 20.74 4.48 -1.81
CA TRP A 261 21.03 4.31 -0.38
C TRP A 261 19.98 5.03 0.46
N MET A 262 19.49 4.35 1.50
CA MET A 262 18.53 4.91 2.48
C MET A 262 19.18 5.96 3.38
N LEU A 263 18.47 7.03 3.72
CA LEU A 263 18.82 8.03 4.72
C LEU A 263 17.56 8.46 5.49
N ASP A 264 17.60 8.35 6.82
CA ASP A 264 16.54 8.80 7.72
C ASP A 264 16.74 10.25 8.19
N PRO A 265 15.69 10.94 8.65
CA PRO A 265 15.82 12.25 9.29
C PRO A 265 16.42 12.18 10.70
N GLY A 266 16.43 11.01 11.34
CA GLY A 266 16.92 10.85 12.71
C GLY A 266 18.44 10.76 12.77
N ILE A 267 19.09 11.80 13.29
CA ILE A 267 20.53 11.81 13.50
C ILE A 267 20.83 11.37 14.93
N LYS A 268 21.51 10.22 15.08
CA LYS A 268 21.90 9.68 16.39
C LYS A 268 22.53 10.76 17.27
N ASN A 269 21.97 10.96 18.46
CA ASN A 269 22.44 11.95 19.42
C ASN A 269 23.65 11.43 20.19
N GLU A 270 24.80 11.39 19.51
CA GLU A 270 26.05 10.83 20.04
C GLU A 270 27.19 11.84 19.83
N ARG A 271 27.93 12.15 20.90
CA ARG A 271 29.10 13.03 20.82
C ARG A 271 30.24 12.33 20.10
N GLY A 272 30.90 13.02 19.17
CA GLY A 272 31.98 12.46 18.35
C GLY A 272 31.50 11.89 17.01
N TYR A 273 30.18 11.81 16.80
CA TYR A 273 29.60 11.48 15.50
C TYR A 273 29.45 12.76 14.67
N PHE A 274 30.16 12.83 13.55
CA PHE A 274 30.35 14.06 12.77
C PHE A 274 29.05 14.76 12.34
N ALA A 275 27.99 14.02 11.99
CA ALA A 275 26.73 14.65 11.62
C ALA A 275 26.03 15.28 12.83
N CYS A 276 26.04 14.59 13.99
CA CYS A 276 25.52 15.14 15.24
C CYS A 276 26.33 16.35 15.72
N ASP A 277 27.65 16.25 15.70
CA ASP A 277 28.54 17.34 16.14
C ASP A 277 28.38 18.57 15.23
N SER A 278 28.49 18.41 13.90
CA SER A 278 28.38 19.52 12.93
C SER A 278 26.99 20.16 12.90
N GLY A 279 25.92 19.37 13.06
CA GLY A 279 24.56 19.90 13.15
C GLY A 279 24.31 20.66 14.45
N THR A 280 24.92 20.22 15.56
CA THR A 280 24.88 20.95 16.83
C THR A 280 25.65 22.27 16.77
N GLU A 281 26.85 22.26 16.19
CA GLU A 281 27.65 23.46 15.94
C GLU A 281 26.93 24.46 15.04
N SER A 282 26.19 23.96 14.05
CA SER A 282 25.40 24.77 13.12
C SER A 282 24.01 25.14 13.66
N ASP A 283 23.63 24.66 14.86
CA ASP A 283 22.32 24.90 15.48
C ASP A 283 21.16 24.60 14.52
N VAL A 284 21.14 23.38 13.93
CA VAL A 284 20.16 22.98 12.89
C VAL A 284 18.97 22.18 13.43
N TRP A 285 18.94 21.84 14.70
CA TRP A 285 17.92 20.93 15.26
C TRP A 285 16.56 21.60 15.47
N VAL A 286 15.50 20.80 15.33
CA VAL A 286 14.16 21.12 15.84
C VAL A 286 14.24 21.24 17.36
N LYS A 287 13.49 22.20 17.94
CA LYS A 287 13.57 22.51 19.38
C LYS A 287 12.28 22.13 20.10
N LYS A 288 12.37 21.86 21.40
CA LYS A 288 11.22 21.85 22.31
C LYS A 288 10.85 23.28 22.70
N LYS A 289 9.73 23.43 23.42
CA LYS A 289 9.30 24.72 24.01
C LYS A 289 10.34 25.37 24.93
N ASP A 290 11.17 24.58 25.60
CA ASP A 290 12.26 25.04 26.46
C ASP A 290 13.52 25.47 25.68
N SER A 291 13.45 25.53 24.35
CA SER A 291 14.54 25.86 23.42
C SER A 291 15.70 24.85 23.37
N LEU A 292 15.61 23.70 24.04
CA LEU A 292 16.55 22.59 23.87
C LEU A 292 16.19 21.78 22.62
N PRO A 293 17.17 21.10 21.98
CA PRO A 293 16.88 20.18 20.88
C PRO A 293 15.80 19.14 21.27
N PHE A 294 14.90 18.86 20.33
CA PHE A 294 13.99 17.72 20.45
C PHE A 294 14.80 16.43 20.27
N VAL A 295 14.60 15.49 21.20
CA VAL A 295 15.19 14.15 21.15
C VAL A 295 14.07 13.14 21.08
N GLY A 296 14.06 12.31 20.04
CA GLY A 296 13.10 11.23 19.82
C GLY A 296 13.82 9.92 19.54
N LYS A 297 13.16 8.78 19.80
CA LYS A 297 13.74 7.46 19.53
C LYS A 297 13.36 6.98 18.13
N VAL A 298 14.35 6.54 17.36
CA VAL A 298 14.19 5.82 16.09
C VAL A 298 15.27 4.72 16.00
N TRP A 299 15.69 4.29 14.80
CA TRP A 299 16.57 3.13 14.59
C TRP A 299 17.87 3.11 15.43
N PRO A 300 18.74 4.15 15.42
CA PRO A 300 19.95 4.17 16.26
C PRO A 300 19.69 4.51 17.73
N GLY A 301 18.43 4.53 18.19
CA GLY A 301 18.03 4.96 19.53
C GLY A 301 17.73 6.46 19.59
N ASP A 302 18.25 7.15 20.59
CA ASP A 302 18.00 8.58 20.80
C ASP A 302 18.59 9.43 19.66
N CYS A 303 17.74 10.21 18.99
CA CYS A 303 18.08 11.03 17.82
C CYS A 303 17.62 12.48 17.96
N VAL A 304 18.38 13.38 17.34
CA VAL A 304 17.97 14.75 17.04
C VAL A 304 17.52 14.85 15.58
N PHE A 305 16.63 15.81 15.29
CA PHE A 305 15.96 15.94 13.99
C PHE A 305 16.30 17.30 13.35
N PRO A 306 16.78 17.34 12.09
CA PRO A 306 17.04 18.59 11.38
C PRO A 306 15.77 19.42 11.18
N ASP A 307 15.84 20.71 11.44
CA ASP A 307 14.76 21.65 11.18
C ASP A 307 14.78 22.11 9.71
N PHE A 308 14.32 21.26 8.79
CA PHE A 308 14.31 21.54 7.34
C PHE A 308 13.51 22.78 6.94
N THR A 309 12.77 23.39 7.87
CA THR A 309 12.08 24.67 7.67
C THR A 309 13.06 25.85 7.59
N CYS A 310 14.27 25.73 8.11
CA CYS A 310 15.28 26.78 8.02
C CYS A 310 16.33 26.50 6.93
N GLU A 311 16.71 27.53 6.18
CA GLU A 311 17.71 27.45 5.11
C GLU A 311 19.03 26.83 5.60
N ARG A 312 19.44 27.18 6.83
CA ARG A 312 20.68 26.66 7.43
C ARG A 312 20.68 25.13 7.54
N ALA A 313 19.59 24.52 8.01
CA ALA A 313 19.49 23.08 8.13
C ALA A 313 19.45 22.41 6.74
N ARG A 314 18.73 23.01 5.79
CA ARG A 314 18.70 22.51 4.40
C ARG A 314 20.09 22.54 3.77
N CYS A 315 20.83 23.66 3.88
CA CYS A 315 22.20 23.76 3.38
C CYS A 315 23.15 22.77 4.06
N TRP A 316 23.02 22.58 5.38
CA TRP A 316 23.81 21.58 6.11
C TRP A 316 23.54 20.16 5.59
N TRP A 317 22.27 19.76 5.46
CA TRP A 317 21.88 18.46 4.93
C TRP A 317 22.34 18.27 3.48
N SER A 318 22.11 19.26 2.61
CA SER A 318 22.57 19.22 1.21
C SER A 318 24.09 19.10 1.11
N GLY A 319 24.85 19.71 2.03
CA GLY A 319 26.29 19.56 2.14
C GLY A 319 26.72 18.12 2.47
N LEU A 320 26.07 17.48 3.43
CA LEU A 320 26.30 16.08 3.79
C LEU A 320 25.93 15.14 2.64
N VAL A 321 24.79 15.36 2.00
CA VAL A 321 24.36 14.59 0.82
C VAL A 321 25.40 14.73 -0.31
N ARG A 322 25.87 15.95 -0.60
CA ARG A 322 26.90 16.18 -1.63
C ARG A 322 28.15 15.35 -1.37
N GLU A 323 28.60 15.30 -0.13
CA GLU A 323 29.78 14.51 0.27
C GLU A 323 29.50 13.00 0.19
N PHE A 324 28.33 12.57 0.62
CA PHE A 324 27.92 11.17 0.55
C PHE A 324 27.89 10.63 -0.90
N ILE A 325 27.48 11.47 -1.86
CA ILE A 325 27.46 11.14 -3.29
C ILE A 325 28.84 10.78 -3.85
N SER A 326 29.93 11.29 -3.24
CA SER A 326 31.30 10.97 -3.66
C SER A 326 31.67 9.48 -3.51
N ASN A 327 30.88 8.70 -2.76
CA ASN A 327 31.04 7.25 -2.60
C ASN A 327 30.42 6.43 -3.76
N GLY A 328 29.98 7.08 -4.84
CA GLY A 328 29.38 6.42 -6.01
C GLY A 328 27.85 6.32 -5.99
N VAL A 329 27.19 6.87 -4.97
CA VAL A 329 25.73 6.89 -4.82
C VAL A 329 25.04 7.51 -6.05
N ASP A 330 24.12 6.78 -6.68
CA ASP A 330 23.37 7.26 -7.86
C ASP A 330 22.01 7.89 -7.50
N GLY A 331 21.43 7.47 -6.37
CA GLY A 331 20.14 7.96 -5.87
C GLY A 331 20.05 7.86 -4.34
N ILE A 332 19.10 8.58 -3.75
CA ILE A 332 18.87 8.56 -2.30
C ILE A 332 17.42 8.22 -2.01
N TRP A 333 17.22 7.41 -0.97
CA TRP A 333 15.92 7.06 -0.42
C TRP A 333 15.75 7.74 0.95
N ASN A 334 14.80 8.66 1.07
CA ASN A 334 14.42 9.26 2.35
C ASN A 334 13.25 8.49 2.97
N ASP A 335 13.52 7.82 4.08
CA ASP A 335 12.54 7.04 4.84
C ASP A 335 12.28 7.65 6.22
N MET A 336 11.22 7.18 6.89
CA MET A 336 10.84 7.59 8.24
C MET A 336 10.60 9.10 8.41
N ASN A 337 10.33 9.80 7.31
CA ASN A 337 10.36 11.25 7.22
C ASN A 337 8.99 11.93 7.31
N GLU A 338 8.00 11.25 7.91
CA GLU A 338 6.71 11.84 8.26
C GLU A 338 6.80 13.12 9.11
N PRO A 339 7.65 13.26 10.15
CA PRO A 339 8.70 12.37 10.69
C PRO A 339 8.21 11.34 11.71
N ALA A 340 8.65 10.09 11.57
CA ALA A 340 8.34 9.02 12.50
C ALA A 340 9.14 9.14 13.81
N VAL A 341 8.50 8.86 14.94
CA VAL A 341 9.14 8.74 16.25
C VAL A 341 8.57 7.53 16.98
N PHE A 342 9.45 6.56 17.31
CA PHE A 342 9.08 5.31 17.96
C PHE A 342 8.70 5.51 19.41
N ASN A 343 7.94 4.54 19.95
CA ASN A 343 7.53 4.49 21.34
C ASN A 343 6.73 5.73 21.79
N THR A 344 5.99 6.35 20.87
CA THR A 344 5.04 7.44 21.14
C THR A 344 3.68 7.10 20.58
N SER A 345 2.60 7.51 21.26
CA SER A 345 1.23 7.23 20.80
C SER A 345 0.86 7.95 19.51
N THR A 346 1.47 9.11 19.25
CA THR A 346 1.25 9.92 18.04
C THR A 346 2.11 9.48 16.86
N LYS A 347 3.08 8.57 17.07
CA LYS A 347 4.07 8.13 16.07
C LYS A 347 4.89 9.25 15.42
N THR A 348 4.90 10.45 15.99
CA THR A 348 5.63 11.62 15.49
C THR A 348 6.05 12.52 16.65
N MET A 349 6.89 13.53 16.37
CA MET A 349 7.33 14.48 17.38
C MET A 349 6.15 15.30 17.92
N PRO A 350 6.21 15.81 19.17
CA PRO A 350 5.11 16.58 19.74
C PRO A 350 4.71 17.75 18.84
N GLU A 351 3.42 17.93 18.59
CA GLU A 351 2.88 19.03 17.77
C GLU A 351 3.36 20.40 18.22
N SER A 352 3.71 20.53 19.50
CA SER A 352 4.20 21.77 20.10
C SER A 352 5.73 21.96 20.03
N SER A 353 6.44 21.09 19.32
CA SER A 353 7.85 21.28 18.96
C SER A 353 7.98 22.50 18.07
N ILE A 354 9.09 23.21 18.19
CA ILE A 354 9.33 24.53 17.61
C ILE A 354 10.23 24.40 16.39
N HIS A 355 9.73 24.94 15.27
CA HIS A 355 10.46 25.13 14.03
C HIS A 355 10.72 26.62 13.81
N ARG A 356 11.93 26.96 13.38
CA ARG A 356 12.39 28.35 13.20
C ARG A 356 12.26 28.81 11.75
N GLY A 357 11.24 28.32 11.05
CA GLY A 357 11.09 28.40 9.60
C GLY A 357 11.40 29.76 8.99
N ASP A 358 11.91 29.74 7.76
CA ASP A 358 12.20 30.96 7.02
C ASP A 358 10.91 31.77 6.80
N ALA A 359 11.02 33.11 6.73
CA ALA A 359 9.85 33.99 6.63
C ALA A 359 8.98 33.70 5.39
N ASN A 360 9.60 33.27 4.28
CA ASN A 360 8.93 32.93 3.03
C ASN A 360 8.21 31.56 3.05
N ILE A 361 8.35 30.78 4.12
CA ILE A 361 7.65 29.50 4.31
C ILE A 361 6.79 29.46 5.58
N GLY A 362 6.55 30.62 6.22
CA GLY A 362 5.61 30.74 7.36
C GLY A 362 6.25 31.17 8.67
N GLY A 363 7.58 31.32 8.73
CA GLY A 363 8.26 31.85 9.91
C GLY A 363 8.38 30.85 11.08
N HIS A 364 8.57 31.39 12.28
CA HIS A 364 8.61 30.61 13.51
C HIS A 364 7.22 30.02 13.82
N GLN A 365 7.09 28.70 13.84
CA GLN A 365 5.83 28.00 14.11
C GLN A 365 6.04 26.72 14.91
N ASN A 366 4.94 26.14 15.36
CA ASN A 366 4.91 24.81 15.93
C ASN A 366 4.99 23.72 14.84
N HIS A 367 5.33 22.50 15.25
CA HIS A 367 5.36 21.33 14.38
C HIS A 367 4.00 21.08 13.72
N SER A 368 2.89 21.37 14.39
CA SER A 368 1.55 21.24 13.80
C SER A 368 1.34 22.03 12.49
N TYR A 369 2.08 23.11 12.27
CA TYR A 369 2.07 23.87 11.03
C TYR A 369 2.95 23.26 9.93
N TYR A 370 4.03 22.57 10.32
CA TYR A 370 5.07 22.09 9.40
C TYR A 370 5.11 20.58 9.19
N HIS A 371 4.34 19.82 9.97
CA HIS A 371 4.36 18.37 10.00
C HIS A 371 4.27 17.75 8.60
N ASN A 372 3.21 18.11 7.86
CA ASN A 372 2.97 17.55 6.52
C ASN A 372 4.03 17.93 5.48
N VAL A 373 4.78 19.03 5.68
CA VAL A 373 5.83 19.47 4.75
C VAL A 373 7.24 19.06 5.18
N TYR A 374 7.42 18.44 6.34
CA TYR A 374 8.72 18.02 6.84
C TYR A 374 9.43 17.08 5.84
N GLY A 375 8.74 16.00 5.43
CA GLY A 375 9.26 15.05 4.44
C GLY A 375 9.55 15.68 3.09
N MET A 376 8.67 16.58 2.60
CA MET A 376 8.89 17.33 1.36
C MET A 376 10.15 18.21 1.45
N LEU A 377 10.39 18.88 2.57
CA LEU A 377 11.55 19.75 2.76
C LEU A 377 12.85 18.95 2.92
N MET A 378 12.80 17.76 3.53
CA MET A 378 13.91 16.80 3.51
C MET A 378 14.22 16.35 2.09
N ALA A 379 13.22 15.88 1.33
CA ALA A 379 13.37 15.43 -0.05
C ALA A 379 13.94 16.53 -0.95
N ARG A 380 13.46 17.78 -0.79
CA ARG A 380 14.03 18.95 -1.46
C ARG A 380 15.51 19.16 -1.12
N SER A 381 15.87 19.09 0.16
CA SER A 381 17.26 19.29 0.60
C SER A 381 18.18 18.20 0.06
N THR A 382 17.69 16.95 0.00
CA THR A 382 18.37 15.83 -0.65
C THR A 382 18.56 16.07 -2.14
N TYR A 383 17.50 16.45 -2.85
CA TYR A 383 17.55 16.77 -4.29
C TYR A 383 18.57 17.88 -4.59
N GLU A 384 18.55 18.97 -3.80
CA GLU A 384 19.49 20.08 -3.93
C GLU A 384 20.93 19.63 -3.66
N GLY A 385 21.16 18.78 -2.66
CA GLY A 385 22.50 18.21 -2.36
C GLY A 385 23.03 17.32 -3.49
N MET A 386 22.19 16.47 -4.07
CA MET A 386 22.56 15.65 -5.23
C MET A 386 22.90 16.51 -6.45
N LYS A 387 22.11 17.56 -6.70
CA LYS A 387 22.37 18.53 -7.79
C LYS A 387 23.67 19.31 -7.56
N MET A 388 24.03 19.59 -6.31
CA MET A 388 25.32 20.19 -5.96
C MET A 388 26.51 19.24 -6.20
N ALA A 389 26.30 17.92 -6.08
CA ALA A 389 27.34 16.92 -6.28
C ALA A 389 27.69 16.71 -7.76
N SER A 390 26.70 16.82 -8.65
CA SER A 390 26.88 16.67 -10.10
C SER A 390 25.94 17.58 -10.86
N SER A 391 26.49 18.52 -11.64
CA SER A 391 25.70 19.38 -12.54
C SER A 391 25.15 18.64 -13.76
N ASP A 392 25.70 17.47 -14.06
CA ASP A 392 25.49 16.77 -15.33
C ASP A 392 24.59 15.53 -15.18
N LYS A 393 24.08 15.26 -13.96
CA LYS A 393 23.17 14.15 -13.68
C LYS A 393 21.86 14.67 -13.09
N ARG A 394 20.75 14.02 -13.42
CA ARG A 394 19.45 14.28 -12.82
C ARG A 394 19.39 13.61 -11.44
N PRO A 395 19.09 14.35 -10.36
CA PRO A 395 18.87 13.72 -9.07
C PRO A 395 17.70 12.73 -9.12
N PHE A 396 17.90 11.58 -8.48
CA PHE A 396 16.82 10.65 -8.16
C PHE A 396 16.69 10.54 -6.64
N VAL A 397 15.56 11.02 -6.14
CA VAL A 397 15.17 10.92 -4.73
C VAL A 397 13.88 10.13 -4.65
N LEU A 398 13.83 9.12 -3.77
CA LEU A 398 12.60 8.48 -3.33
C LEU A 398 12.27 9.01 -1.93
N THR A 399 11.04 9.42 -1.66
CA THR A 399 10.60 9.85 -0.32
C THR A 399 9.35 9.08 0.09
N ARG A 400 9.25 8.69 1.37
CA ARG A 400 8.02 8.07 1.90
C ARG A 400 6.97 9.14 2.13
N ALA A 401 7.29 10.07 3.02
CA ALA A 401 6.41 11.15 3.37
C ALA A 401 6.55 12.32 2.41
N GLY A 402 5.45 13.03 2.22
CA GLY A 402 5.37 14.11 1.27
C GLY A 402 4.16 15.00 1.49
N PHE A 403 4.17 16.10 0.77
CA PHE A 403 3.06 17.03 0.61
C PHE A 403 2.77 17.25 -0.87
N ILE A 404 1.59 17.78 -1.23
CA ILE A 404 1.33 18.22 -2.59
C ILE A 404 2.42 19.22 -3.04
N GLY A 405 3.12 18.93 -4.14
CA GLY A 405 4.33 19.64 -4.55
C GLY A 405 5.64 18.84 -4.37
N SER A 406 5.60 17.67 -3.73
CA SER A 406 6.78 16.80 -3.56
C SER A 406 7.29 16.21 -4.87
N GLN A 407 6.43 16.07 -5.88
CA GLN A 407 6.77 15.53 -7.21
C GLN A 407 7.89 16.29 -7.90
N ARG A 408 8.10 17.56 -7.53
CA ARG A 408 9.18 18.40 -8.05
C ARG A 408 10.55 17.85 -7.68
N TYR A 409 10.64 17.16 -6.55
CA TYR A 409 11.90 16.77 -5.92
C TYR A 409 12.07 15.25 -5.80
N ALA A 410 10.99 14.47 -5.72
CA ALA A 410 11.09 13.05 -5.44
C ALA A 410 9.96 12.21 -6.07
N ALA A 411 10.31 10.96 -6.40
CA ALA A 411 9.36 9.87 -6.55
C ALA A 411 8.87 9.41 -5.16
N THR A 412 7.78 8.64 -5.13
CA THR A 412 7.26 8.03 -3.90
C THR A 412 6.95 6.56 -4.12
N TRP A 413 6.87 5.81 -3.03
CA TRP A 413 6.19 4.52 -3.03
C TRP A 413 5.01 4.55 -2.04
N THR A 414 4.14 3.55 -2.07
CA THR A 414 2.92 3.53 -1.24
C THR A 414 3.14 3.01 0.19
N GLY A 415 4.37 3.10 0.69
CA GLY A 415 4.79 2.62 2.01
C GLY A 415 4.68 1.10 2.21
N ASP A 416 4.70 0.71 3.49
CA ASP A 416 4.89 -0.67 3.94
C ASP A 416 3.60 -1.50 3.82
N ASN A 417 3.35 -2.00 2.61
CA ASN A 417 2.20 -2.83 2.27
C ASN A 417 2.37 -4.31 2.71
N LEU A 418 1.26 -5.05 2.74
CA LEU A 418 1.24 -6.47 3.11
C LEU A 418 1.30 -7.37 1.87
N SER A 419 1.92 -8.54 2.02
CA SER A 419 1.97 -9.60 1.00
C SER A 419 0.64 -10.36 0.90
N ASN A 420 -0.43 -9.69 0.43
CA ASN A 420 -1.74 -10.31 0.25
C ASN A 420 -2.50 -9.76 -0.98
N TRP A 421 -3.60 -10.43 -1.36
CA TRP A 421 -4.41 -10.05 -2.53
C TRP A 421 -5.14 -8.70 -2.35
N GLU A 422 -5.49 -8.30 -1.12
CA GLU A 422 -6.14 -7.02 -0.83
C GLU A 422 -5.21 -5.84 -1.13
N HIS A 423 -3.95 -5.90 -0.67
CA HIS A 423 -2.95 -4.87 -0.96
C HIS A 423 -2.50 -4.89 -2.41
N PHE A 424 -2.47 -6.06 -3.06
CA PHE A 424 -2.27 -6.11 -4.49
C PHE A 424 -3.38 -5.37 -5.23
N HIS A 425 -4.65 -5.65 -4.91
CA HIS A 425 -5.78 -4.94 -5.49
C HIS A 425 -5.69 -3.44 -5.21
N MET A 426 -5.46 -3.03 -3.96
CA MET A 426 -5.34 -1.63 -3.54
C MET A 426 -4.17 -0.88 -4.18
N SER A 427 -3.14 -1.57 -4.68
CA SER A 427 -2.00 -0.90 -5.31
C SER A 427 -2.40 -0.10 -6.56
N ILE A 428 -3.39 -0.57 -7.33
CA ILE A 428 -3.90 0.13 -8.52
C ILE A 428 -4.58 1.45 -8.14
N PRO A 429 -5.65 1.48 -7.30
CA PRO A 429 -6.30 2.73 -6.92
C PRO A 429 -5.33 3.68 -6.21
N MET A 430 -4.43 3.21 -5.35
CA MET A 430 -3.48 4.08 -4.65
C MET A 430 -2.54 4.83 -5.61
N VAL A 431 -1.96 4.13 -6.60
CA VAL A 431 -1.09 4.77 -7.61
C VAL A 431 -1.88 5.75 -8.46
N LEU A 432 -3.12 5.40 -8.83
CA LEU A 432 -4.01 6.30 -9.58
C LEU A 432 -4.32 7.57 -8.79
N GLN A 433 -4.63 7.49 -7.49
CA GLN A 433 -4.90 8.68 -6.67
C GLN A 433 -3.71 9.61 -6.54
N LEU A 434 -2.51 9.03 -6.36
CA LEU A 434 -1.27 9.80 -6.35
C LEU A 434 -1.09 10.55 -7.67
N GLY A 435 -1.31 9.89 -8.80
CA GLY A 435 -1.30 10.52 -10.13
C GLY A 435 -2.33 11.65 -10.28
N LEU A 436 -3.57 11.42 -9.84
CA LEU A 436 -4.65 12.42 -9.83
C LEU A 436 -4.41 13.58 -8.85
N SER A 437 -3.44 13.44 -7.95
CA SER A 437 -3.05 14.44 -6.95
C SER A 437 -1.70 15.09 -7.25
N GLY A 438 -1.19 14.91 -8.48
CA GLY A 438 0.03 15.57 -8.95
C GLY A 438 1.33 14.82 -8.62
N GLN A 439 1.27 13.56 -8.17
CA GLN A 439 2.42 12.70 -7.90
C GLN A 439 2.48 11.53 -8.93
N PRO A 440 2.94 11.79 -10.17
CA PRO A 440 2.90 10.80 -11.26
C PRO A 440 3.96 9.71 -11.15
N PHE A 441 5.04 9.92 -10.37
CA PHE A 441 6.10 8.93 -10.19
C PHE A 441 5.89 8.17 -8.87
N SER A 442 5.02 7.16 -8.93
CA SER A 442 4.59 6.34 -7.79
C SER A 442 4.41 4.87 -8.16
N GLY A 443 4.44 4.00 -7.14
CA GLY A 443 4.30 2.54 -7.25
C GLY A 443 4.34 1.85 -5.88
N PRO A 444 3.84 0.61 -5.74
CA PRO A 444 3.93 -0.16 -4.51
C PRO A 444 5.25 -0.90 -4.39
N ASP A 445 5.49 -1.53 -3.24
CA ASP A 445 6.44 -2.63 -3.14
C ASP A 445 5.80 -3.90 -3.70
N ILE A 446 6.32 -4.34 -4.84
CA ILE A 446 5.80 -5.50 -5.58
C ILE A 446 6.10 -6.77 -4.79
N GLY A 447 5.05 -7.51 -4.48
CA GLY A 447 5.10 -8.69 -3.62
C GLY A 447 4.70 -8.42 -2.16
N GLY A 448 4.68 -7.16 -1.74
CA GLY A 448 4.40 -6.75 -0.36
C GLY A 448 5.68 -6.65 0.49
N PHE A 449 5.77 -5.58 1.29
CA PHE A 449 6.85 -5.38 2.26
C PHE A 449 6.79 -6.42 3.37
N ALA A 450 5.65 -6.53 4.06
CA ALA A 450 5.49 -7.41 5.21
C ALA A 450 4.81 -8.75 4.87
N GLY A 451 5.22 -9.80 5.55
CA GLY A 451 4.73 -11.17 5.31
C GLY A 451 5.36 -11.85 4.09
N ASN A 452 4.78 -12.97 3.67
CA ASN A 452 5.28 -13.77 2.54
C ASN A 452 4.24 -13.84 1.44
N ALA A 453 4.65 -13.54 0.20
CA ALA A 453 3.79 -13.76 -0.95
C ALA A 453 3.72 -15.25 -1.32
N THR A 454 2.60 -15.69 -1.89
CA THR A 454 2.57 -16.97 -2.61
C THR A 454 3.17 -16.78 -4.01
N PRO A 455 3.65 -17.85 -4.68
CA PRO A 455 4.16 -17.76 -6.04
C PRO A 455 3.19 -17.08 -7.01
N LYS A 456 1.90 -17.44 -6.95
CA LYS A 456 0.88 -16.87 -7.82
C LYS A 456 0.59 -15.41 -7.51
N LEU A 457 0.52 -15.04 -6.23
CA LEU A 457 0.37 -13.64 -5.83
C LEU A 457 1.55 -12.81 -6.34
N PHE A 458 2.79 -13.25 -6.11
CA PHE A 458 3.98 -12.54 -6.55
C PHE A 458 4.05 -12.38 -8.07
N GLY A 459 3.82 -13.46 -8.81
CA GLY A 459 3.83 -13.44 -10.28
C GLY A 459 2.74 -12.53 -10.87
N ARG A 460 1.52 -12.56 -10.31
CA ARG A 460 0.43 -11.67 -10.73
C ARG A 460 0.73 -10.20 -10.38
N TRP A 461 1.27 -9.96 -9.20
CA TRP A 461 1.64 -8.63 -8.75
C TRP A 461 2.72 -8.04 -9.66
N MET A 462 3.77 -8.82 -9.97
CA MET A 462 4.82 -8.43 -10.92
C MET A 462 4.25 -8.16 -12.32
N GLY A 463 3.35 -9.03 -12.81
CA GLY A 463 2.68 -8.88 -14.09
C GLY A 463 2.02 -7.52 -14.28
N VAL A 464 1.30 -7.04 -13.26
CA VAL A 464 0.56 -5.78 -13.32
C VAL A 464 1.44 -4.58 -12.97
N CYS A 465 2.13 -4.64 -11.82
CA CYS A 465 2.86 -3.49 -11.28
C CYS A 465 4.19 -3.23 -11.98
N SER A 466 4.66 -4.16 -12.83
CA SER A 466 5.75 -3.89 -13.78
C SER A 466 5.42 -2.78 -14.78
N LEU A 467 4.14 -2.43 -14.95
CA LEU A 467 3.70 -1.35 -15.85
C LEU A 467 3.43 -0.03 -15.12
N PHE A 468 3.67 0.06 -13.81
CA PHE A 468 3.52 1.31 -13.05
C PHE A 468 4.69 2.27 -13.24
N PRO A 469 4.51 3.57 -12.97
CA PRO A 469 5.57 4.57 -13.11
C PRO A 469 6.83 4.20 -12.31
N PHE A 470 6.68 3.85 -11.04
CA PHE A 470 7.74 3.29 -10.19
C PHE A 470 7.58 1.76 -10.06
N CYS A 471 8.68 1.02 -10.20
CA CYS A 471 8.66 -0.44 -10.29
C CYS A 471 9.78 -1.05 -9.44
N ARG A 472 9.45 -1.43 -8.20
CA ARG A 472 10.39 -1.98 -7.22
C ARG A 472 9.83 -3.25 -6.57
N GLY A 473 10.63 -4.32 -6.52
CA GLY A 473 10.42 -5.41 -5.57
C GLY A 473 11.09 -5.09 -4.24
N HIS A 474 10.39 -5.27 -3.13
CA HIS A 474 10.93 -5.02 -1.79
C HIS A 474 10.20 -5.89 -0.77
N SER A 475 10.92 -6.35 0.25
CA SER A 475 10.39 -7.17 1.35
C SER A 475 11.18 -6.93 2.63
N GLU A 476 10.57 -7.24 3.76
CA GLU A 476 11.16 -7.12 5.10
C GLU A 476 12.19 -8.21 5.40
N SER A 477 12.99 -8.01 6.46
CA SER A 477 14.04 -8.95 6.87
C SER A 477 13.52 -10.31 7.30
N ALA A 478 12.31 -10.35 7.86
CA ALA A 478 11.68 -11.55 8.39
C ALA A 478 10.97 -12.41 7.33
N SER A 479 10.77 -11.89 6.11
CA SER A 479 10.13 -12.64 5.02
C SER A 479 11.10 -13.63 4.37
N PHE A 480 10.57 -14.52 3.53
CA PHE A 480 11.37 -15.24 2.54
C PHE A 480 11.96 -14.27 1.51
N ASP A 481 12.93 -14.77 0.76
CA ASP A 481 13.52 -14.08 -0.39
C ASP A 481 12.42 -13.76 -1.43
N HIS A 482 12.28 -12.49 -1.81
CA HIS A 482 11.27 -11.99 -2.75
C HIS A 482 11.88 -11.60 -4.12
N GLU A 483 13.05 -12.12 -4.45
CA GLU A 483 13.59 -12.04 -5.81
C GLU A 483 12.76 -12.90 -6.77
N PRO A 484 12.67 -12.55 -8.07
CA PRO A 484 11.84 -13.26 -9.03
C PRO A 484 12.05 -14.78 -9.13
N TRP A 485 13.25 -15.27 -8.82
CA TRP A 485 13.59 -16.70 -8.87
C TRP A 485 13.27 -17.48 -7.59
N SER A 486 12.81 -16.81 -6.53
CA SER A 486 12.57 -17.42 -5.22
C SER A 486 11.24 -18.19 -5.16
N PHE A 487 10.37 -18.01 -6.16
CA PHE A 487 9.00 -18.56 -6.22
C PHE A 487 8.82 -19.72 -7.21
N GLY A 488 9.91 -20.36 -7.62
CA GLY A 488 9.88 -21.44 -8.61
C GLY A 488 9.91 -20.95 -10.06
N LYS A 489 10.11 -21.90 -10.98
CA LYS A 489 10.43 -21.60 -12.39
C LYS A 489 9.28 -20.92 -13.13
N GLU A 490 8.06 -21.34 -12.88
CA GLU A 490 6.86 -20.80 -13.50
C GLU A 490 6.65 -19.32 -13.12
N CYS A 491 6.82 -18.98 -11.84
CA CYS A 491 6.75 -17.59 -11.39
C CYS A 491 7.91 -16.74 -11.93
N GLU A 492 9.12 -17.29 -11.93
CA GLU A 492 10.30 -16.64 -12.51
C GLU A 492 10.10 -16.29 -13.99
N ASP A 493 9.48 -17.19 -14.76
CA ASP A 493 9.20 -16.99 -16.18
C ASP A 493 8.19 -15.86 -16.41
N VAL A 494 7.10 -15.84 -15.62
CA VAL A 494 6.13 -14.73 -15.66
C VAL A 494 6.76 -13.40 -15.26
N CYS A 495 7.60 -13.39 -14.22
CA CYS A 495 8.31 -12.18 -13.82
C CYS A 495 9.25 -11.69 -14.92
N ARG A 496 9.96 -12.60 -15.59
CA ARG A 496 10.82 -12.23 -16.72
C ARG A 496 10.01 -11.62 -17.86
N ASP A 497 8.90 -12.24 -18.24
CA ASP A 497 8.05 -11.72 -19.32
C ASP A 497 7.43 -10.36 -18.95
N ALA A 498 6.94 -10.20 -17.72
CA ALA A 498 6.45 -8.93 -17.19
C ALA A 498 7.49 -7.81 -17.30
N LEU A 499 8.72 -8.09 -16.87
CA LEU A 499 9.81 -7.12 -16.94
C LEU A 499 10.24 -6.87 -18.39
N LEU A 500 10.33 -7.88 -19.24
CA LEU A 500 10.61 -7.66 -20.67
C LEU A 500 9.54 -6.81 -21.36
N ARG A 501 8.26 -6.92 -20.97
CA ARG A 501 7.20 -5.99 -21.41
C ARG A 501 7.50 -4.56 -21.01
N ARG A 502 7.87 -4.33 -19.73
CA ARG A 502 8.25 -2.99 -19.24
C ARG A 502 9.36 -2.39 -20.10
N TYR A 503 10.42 -3.14 -20.38
CA TYR A 503 11.57 -2.63 -21.12
C TYR A 503 11.26 -2.36 -22.60
N ARG A 504 10.41 -3.19 -23.23
CA ARG A 504 9.86 -2.87 -24.56
C ARG A 504 9.04 -1.59 -24.55
N LEU A 505 8.31 -1.30 -23.48
CA LEU A 505 7.46 -0.12 -23.33
C LEU A 505 8.21 1.12 -22.81
N LEU A 506 9.50 1.03 -22.48
CA LEU A 506 10.26 2.18 -21.97
C LEU A 506 10.25 3.41 -22.88
N PRO A 507 10.34 3.32 -24.22
CA PRO A 507 10.20 4.50 -25.09
C PRO A 507 8.86 5.23 -24.88
N HIS A 508 7.78 4.46 -24.69
CA HIS A 508 6.45 5.00 -24.40
C HIS A 508 6.37 5.60 -22.99
N ILE A 509 6.78 4.84 -21.96
CA ILE A 509 6.77 5.31 -20.56
C ILE A 509 7.60 6.58 -20.40
N TYR A 510 8.79 6.63 -21.02
CA TYR A 510 9.66 7.80 -20.99
C TYR A 510 9.04 9.01 -21.69
N THR A 511 8.32 8.79 -22.79
CA THR A 511 7.55 9.84 -23.47
C THR A 511 6.41 10.36 -22.59
N LEU A 512 5.72 9.49 -21.85
CA LEU A 512 4.69 9.91 -20.88
C LEU A 512 5.29 10.74 -19.74
N PHE A 513 6.49 10.41 -19.26
CA PHE A 513 7.20 11.24 -18.29
C PHE A 513 7.60 12.61 -18.86
N TYR A 514 7.99 12.68 -20.14
CA TYR A 514 8.21 13.96 -20.81
C TYR A 514 6.93 14.80 -20.86
N LEU A 515 5.79 14.21 -21.24
CA LEU A 515 4.50 14.92 -21.21
C LEU A 515 4.14 15.38 -19.79
N SER A 516 4.31 14.51 -18.79
CA SER A 516 4.08 14.84 -17.38
C SER A 516 5.00 15.97 -16.89
N HIS A 517 6.26 15.98 -17.32
CA HIS A 517 7.22 17.05 -17.05
C HIS A 517 6.80 18.38 -17.68
N MET A 518 6.24 18.35 -18.89
CA MET A 518 5.86 19.55 -19.65
C MET A 518 4.55 20.18 -19.17
N ASN A 519 3.54 19.37 -18.82
CA ASN A 519 2.19 19.89 -18.54
C ASN A 519 1.44 19.16 -17.41
N GLY A 520 2.09 18.27 -16.65
CA GLY A 520 1.48 17.58 -15.53
C GLY A 520 0.52 16.44 -15.91
N THR A 521 0.45 16.03 -17.18
CA THR A 521 -0.36 14.87 -17.58
C THR A 521 0.02 13.63 -16.74
N PRO A 522 -0.96 12.88 -16.19
CA PRO A 522 -0.68 11.65 -15.47
C PRO A 522 0.02 10.61 -16.37
N VAL A 523 1.02 9.91 -15.84
CA VAL A 523 1.67 8.80 -16.56
C VAL A 523 0.72 7.59 -16.63
N VAL A 524 0.10 7.26 -15.51
CA VAL A 524 -1.02 6.32 -15.45
C VAL A 524 -2.29 7.07 -15.07
N ALA A 525 -3.42 6.70 -15.68
CA ALA A 525 -4.71 7.36 -15.47
C ALA A 525 -5.84 6.34 -15.31
N PRO A 526 -6.91 6.68 -14.56
CA PRO A 526 -8.12 5.87 -14.50
C PRO A 526 -8.77 5.67 -15.87
N VAL A 527 -9.49 4.56 -16.05
CA VAL A 527 -10.16 4.24 -17.32
C VAL A 527 -11.18 5.31 -17.73
N PHE A 528 -11.84 5.96 -16.77
CA PHE A 528 -12.79 7.04 -17.07
C PHE A 528 -12.17 8.26 -17.77
N PHE A 529 -10.83 8.41 -17.80
CA PHE A 529 -10.20 9.46 -18.61
C PHE A 529 -10.43 9.27 -20.12
N ALA A 530 -10.76 8.06 -20.57
CA ALA A 530 -11.09 7.78 -21.97
C ALA A 530 -12.55 8.14 -22.34
N ASP A 531 -13.51 8.00 -21.42
CA ASP A 531 -14.90 8.43 -21.58
C ASP A 531 -15.47 8.86 -20.21
N PRO A 532 -15.29 10.13 -19.79
CA PRO A 532 -15.71 10.59 -18.46
C PRO A 532 -17.23 10.58 -18.24
N GLN A 533 -18.03 10.46 -19.30
CA GLN A 533 -19.48 10.42 -19.25
C GLN A 533 -20.03 9.03 -18.93
N ASP A 534 -19.26 7.95 -19.09
CA ASP A 534 -19.70 6.59 -18.75
C ASP A 534 -19.54 6.34 -17.23
N PRO A 535 -20.64 6.24 -16.46
CA PRO A 535 -20.58 6.05 -15.01
C PRO A 535 -20.04 4.68 -14.59
N GLU A 536 -20.00 3.69 -15.49
CA GLU A 536 -19.45 2.37 -15.16
C GLU A 536 -17.91 2.39 -15.21
N LEU A 537 -17.31 3.23 -16.05
CA LEU A 537 -15.84 3.38 -16.09
C LEU A 537 -15.28 4.05 -14.84
N ARG A 538 -16.11 4.81 -14.13
CA ARG A 538 -15.77 5.56 -12.91
C ARG A 538 -15.44 4.67 -11.72
N LYS A 539 -15.89 3.40 -11.76
CA LYS A 539 -15.76 2.40 -10.68
C LYS A 539 -14.70 1.34 -10.97
N ILE A 540 -13.99 1.42 -12.09
CA ILE A 540 -13.02 0.40 -12.49
C ILE A 540 -11.73 0.57 -11.69
N GLU A 541 -11.37 -0.47 -10.93
CA GLU A 541 -10.19 -0.49 -10.06
C GLU A 541 -9.16 -1.55 -10.46
N THR A 542 -9.48 -2.36 -11.47
CA THR A 542 -8.62 -3.46 -11.96
C THR A 542 -7.93 -3.15 -13.29
N SER A 543 -8.15 -1.95 -13.83
CA SER A 543 -7.60 -1.52 -15.12
C SER A 543 -7.17 -0.07 -15.07
N PHE A 544 -6.18 0.29 -15.87
CA PHE A 544 -5.67 1.65 -15.97
C PHE A 544 -5.17 1.96 -17.39
N LEU A 545 -5.10 3.24 -17.71
CA LEU A 545 -4.51 3.76 -18.94
C LEU A 545 -3.05 4.10 -18.71
N LEU A 546 -2.18 3.66 -19.62
CA LEU A 546 -0.80 4.10 -19.76
C LEU A 546 -0.71 4.86 -21.08
N GLY A 547 -1.13 6.12 -21.07
CA GLY A 547 -1.38 6.88 -22.30
C GLY A 547 -2.51 6.26 -23.14
N PRO A 548 -2.28 5.92 -24.43
CA PRO A 548 -3.28 5.27 -25.28
C PRO A 548 -3.39 3.75 -25.07
N LEU A 549 -2.57 3.16 -24.20
CA LEU A 549 -2.58 1.75 -23.88
C LEU A 549 -3.51 1.49 -22.68
N LEU A 550 -4.55 0.69 -22.85
CA LEU A 550 -5.38 0.20 -21.75
C LEU A 550 -4.81 -1.13 -21.24
N VAL A 551 -4.49 -1.16 -19.95
CA VAL A 551 -4.00 -2.34 -19.23
C VAL A 551 -5.15 -2.88 -18.39
N CYS A 552 -5.56 -4.11 -18.66
CA CYS A 552 -6.64 -4.80 -17.97
C CYS A 552 -6.09 -5.98 -17.17
N ALA A 553 -6.22 -5.92 -15.85
CA ALA A 553 -5.70 -6.94 -14.94
C ALA A 553 -6.81 -7.74 -14.24
N SER A 554 -6.40 -8.84 -13.61
CA SER A 554 -7.21 -9.52 -12.60
C SER A 554 -6.46 -9.48 -11.27
N THR A 555 -7.12 -8.94 -10.25
CA THR A 555 -6.60 -8.80 -8.89
C THR A 555 -7.18 -9.84 -7.93
N CYS A 556 -7.85 -10.87 -8.45
CA CYS A 556 -8.35 -12.00 -7.65
C CYS A 556 -7.50 -13.27 -7.88
N PRO A 557 -7.43 -14.17 -6.88
CA PRO A 557 -6.69 -15.41 -7.01
C PRO A 557 -7.29 -16.36 -8.06
N ASP A 558 -8.62 -16.36 -8.20
CA ASP A 558 -9.32 -17.46 -8.87
C ASP A 558 -9.34 -17.36 -10.40
N LYS A 559 -9.12 -16.17 -10.96
CA LYS A 559 -9.26 -15.93 -12.40
C LYS A 559 -8.08 -15.19 -12.98
N GLY A 560 -7.64 -15.62 -14.15
CA GLY A 560 -6.69 -14.86 -14.97
C GLY A 560 -7.32 -13.61 -15.58
N ALA A 561 -6.48 -12.69 -16.06
CA ALA A 561 -6.97 -11.50 -16.76
C ALA A 561 -7.78 -11.87 -18.03
N HIS A 562 -7.41 -12.94 -18.72
CA HIS A 562 -8.09 -13.45 -19.92
C HIS A 562 -9.48 -14.05 -19.65
N GLU A 563 -9.80 -14.42 -18.41
CA GLU A 563 -11.11 -14.99 -18.01
C GLU A 563 -12.06 -13.95 -17.43
N THR A 564 -11.54 -12.74 -17.18
CA THR A 564 -12.30 -11.64 -16.57
C THR A 564 -12.98 -10.82 -17.67
N VAL A 565 -14.24 -10.47 -17.46
CA VAL A 565 -14.96 -9.58 -18.38
C VAL A 565 -14.53 -8.14 -18.11
N HIS A 566 -13.82 -7.54 -19.06
CA HIS A 566 -13.35 -6.16 -18.95
C HIS A 566 -14.32 -5.20 -19.64
N LYS A 567 -14.75 -4.17 -18.92
CA LYS A 567 -15.53 -3.07 -19.50
C LYS A 567 -14.56 -2.13 -20.24
N LEU A 568 -14.65 -2.13 -21.57
CA LEU A 568 -13.87 -1.24 -22.42
C LEU A 568 -14.57 0.12 -22.59
N PRO A 569 -13.82 1.23 -22.72
CA PRO A 569 -14.38 2.51 -23.14
C PRO A 569 -14.99 2.42 -24.54
N LYS A 570 -15.84 3.38 -24.90
CA LYS A 570 -16.36 3.48 -26.26
C LYS A 570 -15.23 3.67 -27.29
N GLY A 571 -15.51 3.24 -28.52
CA GLY A 571 -14.57 3.31 -29.64
C GLY A 571 -13.78 2.02 -29.85
N ILE A 572 -12.76 2.09 -30.70
CA ILE A 572 -11.93 0.95 -31.09
C ILE A 572 -10.85 0.72 -30.03
N TRP A 573 -10.74 -0.52 -29.56
CA TRP A 573 -9.69 -0.98 -28.66
C TRP A 573 -9.21 -2.35 -29.13
N LEU A 574 -8.01 -2.41 -29.70
CA LEU A 574 -7.48 -3.63 -30.32
C LEU A 574 -6.52 -4.35 -29.36
N PRO A 575 -6.79 -5.62 -28.99
CA PRO A 575 -5.88 -6.37 -28.14
C PRO A 575 -4.60 -6.73 -28.89
N PHE A 576 -3.48 -6.76 -28.18
CA PHE A 576 -2.20 -7.26 -28.68
C PHE A 576 -1.30 -7.74 -27.52
N ASP A 577 -0.25 -8.49 -27.86
CA ASP A 577 0.81 -8.91 -26.93
C ASP A 577 2.17 -8.96 -27.64
N PHE A 578 3.24 -9.25 -26.90
CA PHE A 578 4.59 -9.41 -27.46
C PHE A 578 4.96 -10.88 -27.66
N ALA A 579 3.96 -11.73 -27.99
CA ALA A 579 4.05 -13.18 -28.00
C ALA A 579 4.36 -13.80 -26.62
N ASP A 580 3.88 -13.14 -25.58
CA ASP A 580 4.11 -13.43 -24.16
C ASP A 580 2.78 -13.54 -23.39
N SER A 581 1.71 -13.97 -24.05
CA SER A 581 0.39 -14.11 -23.40
C SER A 581 0.49 -15.09 -22.23
N HIS A 582 0.01 -14.69 -21.04
CA HIS A 582 -0.01 -15.54 -19.85
C HIS A 582 -1.20 -15.19 -18.94
N PRO A 583 -1.84 -16.15 -18.25
CA PRO A 583 -2.95 -15.90 -17.33
C PRO A 583 -2.67 -14.83 -16.26
N ASP A 584 -1.42 -14.80 -15.79
CA ASP A 584 -0.92 -13.90 -14.75
C ASP A 584 -0.35 -12.58 -15.25
N LEU A 585 -0.34 -12.36 -16.56
CA LEU A 585 0.03 -11.08 -17.16
C LEU A 585 -1.24 -10.30 -17.56
N PRO A 586 -1.22 -8.97 -17.47
CA PRO A 586 -2.38 -8.17 -17.86
C PRO A 586 -2.62 -8.23 -19.38
N MET A 587 -3.88 -8.07 -19.76
CA MET A 587 -4.29 -7.87 -21.15
C MET A 587 -4.03 -6.42 -21.56
N MET A 588 -3.55 -6.23 -22.78
CA MET A 588 -3.23 -4.92 -23.32
C MET A 588 -4.11 -4.62 -24.53
N TYR A 589 -4.71 -3.43 -24.56
CA TYR A 589 -5.50 -2.93 -25.67
C TYR A 589 -4.97 -1.58 -26.14
N LEU A 590 -4.70 -1.45 -27.43
CA LEU A 590 -4.32 -0.17 -28.03
C LEU A 590 -5.58 0.55 -28.51
N ARG A 591 -5.74 1.81 -28.10
CA ARG A 591 -6.84 2.67 -28.58
C ARG A 591 -6.74 2.89 -30.09
N GLY A 592 -7.86 2.80 -30.81
CA GLY A 592 -7.95 3.26 -32.20
C GLY A 592 -7.57 4.73 -32.31
N GLY A 593 -6.82 5.06 -33.35
CA GLY A 593 -6.23 6.39 -33.52
C GLY A 593 -4.84 6.54 -32.91
N ALA A 594 -4.25 5.48 -32.36
CA ALA A 594 -2.96 5.57 -31.66
C ALA A 594 -1.84 4.78 -32.33
N ILE A 595 -0.62 5.32 -32.22
CA ILE A 595 0.64 4.66 -32.51
C ILE A 595 1.42 4.51 -31.20
N LEU A 596 1.74 3.28 -30.82
CA LEU A 596 2.51 2.92 -29.63
C LEU A 596 3.96 2.60 -30.01
N PRO A 597 4.94 3.42 -29.59
CA PRO A 597 6.36 3.13 -29.81
C PRO A 597 6.88 2.09 -28.80
N THR A 598 7.61 1.10 -29.29
CA THR A 598 8.23 0.06 -28.48
C THR A 598 9.67 -0.18 -28.89
N GLY A 599 10.52 -0.46 -27.90
CA GLY A 599 11.95 -0.72 -28.07
C GLY A 599 12.29 -2.20 -27.97
N LEU A 600 13.58 -2.47 -27.85
CA LEU A 600 14.10 -3.82 -27.67
C LEU A 600 13.83 -4.36 -26.24
N PRO A 601 13.75 -5.69 -26.07
CA PRO A 601 13.82 -6.33 -24.76
C PRO A 601 15.26 -6.24 -24.22
N LEU A 602 15.50 -5.35 -23.26
CA LEU A 602 16.83 -5.08 -22.68
C LEU A 602 16.95 -5.67 -21.26
N LYS A 603 18.18 -5.96 -20.81
CA LYS A 603 18.48 -6.38 -19.44
C LYS A 603 18.63 -5.21 -18.46
N HIS A 604 19.02 -4.05 -18.97
CA HIS A 604 19.07 -2.78 -18.26
C HIS A 604 19.02 -1.64 -19.30
N VAL A 605 18.63 -0.43 -18.92
CA VAL A 605 18.43 0.64 -19.93
C VAL A 605 19.73 1.05 -20.64
N GLY A 606 20.88 0.84 -19.99
CA GLY A 606 22.21 1.14 -20.54
C GLY A 606 22.65 0.25 -21.71
N GLU A 607 21.94 -0.84 -22.03
CA GLU A 607 22.19 -1.61 -23.26
C GLU A 607 21.69 -0.87 -24.52
N ALA A 608 20.74 0.06 -24.34
CA ALA A 608 20.11 0.76 -25.45
C ALA A 608 21.08 1.69 -26.18
N THR A 609 21.04 1.66 -27.50
CA THR A 609 21.72 2.64 -28.36
C THR A 609 20.71 3.40 -29.23
N LEU A 610 21.08 4.59 -29.71
CA LEU A 610 20.22 5.36 -30.61
C LEU A 610 19.99 4.66 -31.97
N GLU A 611 20.87 3.72 -32.35
CA GLU A 611 20.79 2.98 -33.61
C GLU A 611 19.90 1.72 -33.51
N ASP A 612 19.44 1.37 -32.31
CA ASP A 612 18.59 0.21 -32.07
C ASP A 612 17.27 0.33 -32.84
N ASP A 613 16.75 -0.80 -33.31
CA ASP A 613 15.48 -0.87 -34.01
C ASP A 613 14.32 -0.34 -33.15
N LEU A 614 13.47 0.49 -33.76
CA LEU A 614 12.23 0.98 -33.15
C LEU A 614 11.04 0.24 -33.77
N SER A 615 10.07 -0.15 -32.95
CA SER A 615 8.83 -0.76 -33.40
C SER A 615 7.63 0.15 -33.12
N LEU A 616 6.70 0.25 -34.07
CA LEU A 616 5.46 1.02 -33.94
C LEU A 616 4.27 0.09 -34.06
N PHE A 617 3.50 -0.06 -32.98
CA PHE A 617 2.20 -0.72 -33.01
C PHE A 617 1.12 0.30 -33.36
N ILE A 618 0.29 0.01 -34.36
CA ILE A 618 -0.64 0.98 -34.94
C ILE A 618 -2.05 0.41 -34.88
N ALA A 619 -2.97 1.14 -34.26
CA ALA A 619 -4.41 0.89 -34.31
C ALA A 619 -5.09 2.06 -35.00
N LEU A 620 -5.64 1.85 -36.19
CA LEU A 620 -6.38 2.90 -36.89
C LEU A 620 -7.73 3.16 -36.23
N ASP A 621 -8.16 4.41 -36.24
CA ASP A 621 -9.52 4.81 -35.85
C ASP A 621 -10.55 4.52 -36.96
N GLU A 622 -11.81 4.89 -36.71
CA GLU A 622 -12.92 4.75 -37.67
C GLU A 622 -12.72 5.55 -38.96
N THR A 623 -11.82 6.56 -38.95
CA THR A 623 -11.47 7.38 -40.11
C THR A 623 -10.22 6.87 -40.84
N GLY A 624 -9.63 5.77 -40.38
CA GLY A 624 -8.42 5.19 -40.97
C GLY A 624 -7.15 5.95 -40.60
N LYS A 625 -7.11 6.63 -39.45
CA LYS A 625 -5.97 7.42 -38.99
C LYS A 625 -5.41 6.93 -37.66
N ALA A 626 -4.13 7.20 -37.40
CA ALA A 626 -3.52 7.06 -36.09
C ALA A 626 -2.34 8.02 -35.89
N GLU A 627 -2.10 8.42 -34.65
CA GLU A 627 -1.01 9.33 -34.27
C GLU A 627 -0.25 8.79 -33.05
N GLY A 628 1.04 9.11 -32.97
CA GLY A 628 1.83 8.82 -31.78
C GLY A 628 3.11 9.64 -31.73
N VAL A 629 3.69 9.70 -30.54
CA VAL A 629 4.85 10.54 -30.25
C VAL A 629 5.93 9.73 -29.55
N VAL A 630 7.19 10.03 -29.85
CA VAL A 630 8.37 9.45 -29.19
C VAL A 630 9.30 10.56 -28.77
N TYR A 631 9.63 10.60 -27.48
CA TYR A 631 10.64 11.49 -26.92
C TYR A 631 11.94 10.72 -26.63
N GLU A 632 13.06 11.27 -27.09
CA GLU A 632 14.40 10.73 -26.89
C GLU A 632 15.37 11.86 -26.52
N ASP A 633 16.19 11.63 -25.49
CA ASP A 633 17.30 12.49 -25.09
C ASP A 633 18.44 11.61 -24.52
N ASP A 634 19.48 12.21 -23.95
CA ASP A 634 20.65 11.50 -23.38
C ASP A 634 20.27 10.50 -22.25
N GLY A 635 19.02 10.51 -21.77
CA GLY A 635 18.52 9.64 -20.70
C GLY A 635 18.95 10.08 -19.31
N ASP A 636 20.04 10.83 -19.17
CA ASP A 636 20.47 11.48 -17.93
C ASP A 636 21.13 12.83 -18.27
N GLY A 637 21.10 13.78 -17.33
CA GLY A 637 21.59 15.14 -17.54
C GLY A 637 20.60 16.13 -18.14
N TYR A 638 21.04 17.36 -18.40
CA TYR A 638 20.17 18.53 -18.61
C TYR A 638 20.21 19.13 -20.03
N GLU A 639 20.87 18.47 -20.97
CA GLU A 639 21.01 18.99 -22.34
C GLU A 639 19.66 19.12 -23.06
N PHE A 640 18.66 18.30 -22.70
CA PHE A 640 17.29 18.45 -23.20
C PHE A 640 16.68 19.82 -22.89
N MET A 641 17.02 20.46 -21.76
CA MET A 641 16.56 21.82 -21.42
C MET A 641 17.13 22.89 -22.36
N ARG A 642 18.22 22.57 -23.08
CA ARG A 642 18.85 23.43 -24.10
C ARG A 642 18.36 23.09 -25.52
N GLY A 643 17.38 22.19 -25.65
CA GLY A 643 16.85 21.73 -26.93
C GLY A 643 17.52 20.47 -27.48
N ASN A 644 18.52 19.90 -26.80
CA ASN A 644 19.21 18.67 -27.24
C ASN A 644 18.40 17.42 -26.89
N TYR A 645 17.31 17.24 -27.63
CA TYR A 645 16.44 16.08 -27.61
C TYR A 645 15.88 15.86 -29.02
N LEU A 646 15.20 14.73 -29.23
CA LEU A 646 14.44 14.41 -30.43
C LEU A 646 13.00 14.05 -30.02
N LEU A 647 12.04 14.88 -30.42
CA LEU A 647 10.62 14.55 -30.32
C LEU A 647 10.08 14.26 -31.72
N THR A 648 9.65 13.02 -31.95
CA THR A 648 9.14 12.57 -33.25
C THR A 648 7.64 12.35 -33.18
N HIS A 649 6.89 13.00 -34.05
CA HIS A 649 5.46 12.77 -34.24
C HIS A 649 5.25 11.88 -35.47
N TYR A 650 4.66 10.71 -35.26
CA TYR A 650 4.29 9.76 -36.31
C TYR A 650 2.81 9.87 -36.62
N VAL A 651 2.47 9.74 -37.90
CA VAL A 651 1.09 9.63 -38.38
C VAL A 651 0.95 8.43 -39.30
N ALA A 652 -0.17 7.73 -39.17
CA ALA A 652 -0.59 6.67 -40.08
C ALA A 652 -1.93 7.06 -40.71
N GLU A 653 -2.04 6.99 -42.03
CA GLU A 653 -3.27 7.34 -42.77
C GLU A 653 -3.57 6.30 -43.85
N GLN A 654 -4.80 5.81 -43.87
CA GLN A 654 -5.30 4.94 -44.93
C GLN A 654 -5.71 5.76 -46.16
N LEU A 655 -4.91 5.68 -47.22
CA LEU A 655 -5.15 6.30 -48.52
C LEU A 655 -5.83 5.30 -49.47
N HIS A 656 -6.74 5.79 -50.31
CA HIS A 656 -7.36 5.03 -51.41
C HIS A 656 -7.95 3.66 -51.02
N SER A 657 -8.55 3.55 -49.83
CA SER A 657 -9.19 2.35 -49.24
C SER A 657 -8.30 1.11 -49.02
N SER A 658 -7.04 1.09 -49.47
CA SER A 658 -6.22 -0.14 -49.46
C SER A 658 -4.75 0.04 -49.09
N VAL A 659 -4.25 1.26 -48.92
CA VAL A 659 -2.84 1.50 -48.55
C VAL A 659 -2.76 2.36 -47.31
N VAL A 660 -2.14 1.86 -46.26
CA VAL A 660 -1.80 2.62 -45.05
C VAL A 660 -0.40 3.20 -45.21
N THR A 661 -0.28 4.51 -45.08
CA THR A 661 1.00 5.21 -45.14
C THR A 661 1.38 5.67 -43.74
N VAL A 662 2.59 5.33 -43.31
CA VAL A 662 3.17 5.74 -42.02
C VAL A 662 4.35 6.66 -42.30
N LYS A 663 4.34 7.83 -41.68
CA LYS A 663 5.39 8.86 -41.88
C LYS A 663 5.58 9.72 -40.64
N VAL A 664 6.69 10.44 -40.60
CA VAL A 664 6.92 11.49 -39.61
C VAL A 664 6.19 12.76 -40.07
N SER A 665 5.26 13.27 -39.26
CA SER A 665 4.55 14.52 -39.53
C SER A 665 5.33 15.74 -39.05
N GLN A 666 5.99 15.61 -37.90
CA GLN A 666 6.72 16.69 -37.24
C GLN A 666 7.92 16.15 -36.46
N THR A 667 8.96 16.97 -36.36
CA THR A 667 10.12 16.71 -35.50
C THR A 667 10.47 17.98 -34.74
N GLU A 668 10.77 17.85 -33.46
CA GLU A 668 11.22 18.94 -32.59
C GLU A 668 12.52 18.56 -31.87
N GLY A 669 13.22 19.58 -31.39
CA GLY A 669 14.55 19.44 -30.79
C GLY A 669 15.69 19.47 -31.81
N SER A 670 16.93 19.53 -31.32
CA SER A 670 18.15 19.69 -32.13
C SER A 670 18.86 18.37 -32.43
N TRP A 671 18.47 17.26 -31.78
CA TRP A 671 19.09 15.96 -32.02
C TRP A 671 18.87 15.48 -33.45
N LYS A 672 19.93 14.91 -34.03
CA LYS A 672 19.86 14.29 -35.35
C LYS A 672 19.17 12.94 -35.22
N ARG A 673 18.10 12.75 -35.99
CA ARG A 673 17.42 11.45 -36.12
C ARG A 673 18.43 10.34 -36.48
N PRO A 674 18.47 9.24 -35.70
CA PRO A 674 19.35 8.13 -36.01
C PRO A 674 18.87 7.37 -37.26
N LYS A 675 19.81 6.74 -37.98
CA LYS A 675 19.49 5.85 -39.10
C LYS A 675 19.31 4.43 -38.58
N ARG A 676 18.15 4.14 -38.03
CA ARG A 676 17.75 2.82 -37.52
C ARG A 676 16.64 2.19 -38.35
N ARG A 677 16.43 0.88 -38.19
CA ARG A 677 15.26 0.22 -38.76
C ARG A 677 14.02 0.62 -37.98
N LEU A 678 12.94 0.87 -38.71
CA LEU A 678 11.60 1.08 -38.16
C LEU A 678 10.73 -0.11 -38.54
N ASN A 679 10.26 -0.87 -37.55
CA ASN A 679 9.31 -1.96 -37.74
C ASN A 679 7.90 -1.42 -37.48
N ILE A 680 6.96 -1.68 -38.38
CA ILE A 680 5.57 -1.28 -38.23
C ILE A 680 4.73 -2.52 -38.06
N HIS A 681 3.86 -2.52 -37.05
CA HIS A 681 2.87 -3.56 -36.76
C HIS A 681 1.47 -2.94 -36.78
N LEU A 682 0.75 -3.13 -37.88
CA LEU A 682 -0.64 -2.67 -37.99
C LEU A 682 -1.59 -3.72 -37.42
N LEU A 683 -2.34 -3.36 -36.38
CA LEU A 683 -3.32 -4.23 -35.73
C LEU A 683 -4.59 -4.33 -36.57
N LEU A 684 -5.06 -5.56 -36.78
CA LEU A 684 -6.27 -5.86 -37.57
C LEU A 684 -7.46 -6.34 -36.72
N GLY A 685 -7.21 -6.76 -35.47
CA GLY A 685 -8.22 -7.32 -34.56
C GLY A 685 -7.77 -8.63 -33.92
N ALA A 686 -8.22 -8.90 -32.69
CA ALA A 686 -7.90 -10.11 -31.92
C ALA A 686 -6.41 -10.52 -31.92
N GLY A 687 -5.50 -9.54 -31.80
CA GLY A 687 -4.05 -9.76 -31.82
C GLY A 687 -3.43 -9.99 -33.21
N ALA A 688 -4.23 -10.07 -34.29
CA ALA A 688 -3.71 -10.24 -35.64
C ALA A 688 -3.01 -8.96 -36.11
N VAL A 689 -1.83 -9.12 -36.70
CA VAL A 689 -0.99 -8.02 -37.18
C VAL A 689 -0.51 -8.24 -38.60
N ILE A 690 -0.38 -7.17 -39.37
CA ILE A 690 0.47 -7.15 -40.57
C ILE A 690 1.67 -6.28 -40.30
N SER A 691 2.85 -6.73 -40.76
CA SER A 691 4.10 -6.05 -40.46
C SER A 691 4.84 -5.62 -41.72
N ALA A 692 5.52 -4.48 -41.63
CA ALA A 692 6.46 -3.99 -42.63
C ALA A 692 7.69 -3.41 -41.92
N HIS A 693 8.78 -3.21 -42.66
CA HIS A 693 9.99 -2.59 -42.12
C HIS A 693 10.53 -1.53 -43.08
N GLY A 694 11.18 -0.53 -42.51
CA GLY A 694 11.78 0.59 -43.23
C GLY A 694 12.90 1.23 -42.44
N ILE A 695 13.21 2.48 -42.79
CA ILE A 695 14.16 3.33 -42.07
C ILE A 695 13.39 4.43 -41.37
N ASP A 696 13.73 4.71 -40.11
CA ASP A 696 13.16 5.81 -39.33
C ASP A 696 13.31 7.15 -40.08
N GLY A 697 12.21 7.91 -40.15
CA GLY A 697 12.09 9.15 -40.93
C GLY A 697 11.68 8.98 -42.39
N GLY A 698 11.69 7.75 -42.91
CA GLY A 698 11.14 7.43 -44.24
C GLY A 698 9.61 7.34 -44.26
N GLU A 699 9.04 7.40 -45.46
CA GLU A 699 7.62 7.09 -45.69
C GLU A 699 7.47 5.59 -45.98
N LEU A 700 6.59 4.94 -45.24
CA LEU A 700 6.36 3.49 -45.28
C LEU A 700 4.93 3.20 -45.72
N HIS A 701 4.77 2.24 -46.61
CA HIS A 701 3.46 1.85 -47.13
C HIS A 701 3.16 0.39 -46.79
N LEU A 702 1.96 0.15 -46.25
CA LEU A 702 1.40 -1.18 -46.03
C LEU A 702 0.12 -1.33 -46.85
N THR A 703 0.03 -2.39 -47.65
CA THR A 703 -1.21 -2.71 -48.37
C THR A 703 -2.13 -3.51 -47.46
N MET A 704 -3.34 -3.01 -47.23
CA MET A 704 -4.39 -3.70 -46.51
C MET A 704 -4.79 -4.97 -47.26
N PRO A 705 -4.82 -6.13 -46.58
CA PRO A 705 -5.34 -7.36 -47.16
C PRO A 705 -6.82 -7.22 -47.53
N ALA A 706 -7.30 -8.07 -48.44
CA ALA A 706 -8.74 -8.22 -48.67
C ALA A 706 -9.44 -8.64 -47.37
N GLU A 707 -10.67 -8.19 -47.16
CA GLU A 707 -11.45 -8.44 -45.92
C GLU A 707 -11.52 -9.93 -45.55
N SER A 708 -11.69 -10.82 -46.54
CA SER A 708 -11.68 -12.28 -46.33
C SER A 708 -10.36 -12.81 -45.75
N LEU A 709 -9.23 -12.20 -46.14
CA LEU A 709 -7.91 -12.55 -45.60
C LEU A 709 -7.74 -11.95 -44.20
N VAL A 710 -8.24 -10.74 -43.94
CA VAL A 710 -8.26 -10.15 -42.59
C VAL A 710 -9.02 -11.06 -41.63
N SER A 711 -10.25 -11.49 -41.96
CA SER A 711 -11.02 -12.42 -41.13
C SER A 711 -10.28 -13.74 -40.89
N SER A 712 -9.56 -14.24 -41.89
CA SER A 712 -8.76 -15.47 -41.77
C SER A 712 -7.56 -15.28 -40.83
N LEU A 713 -6.87 -14.14 -40.89
CA LEU A 713 -5.75 -13.80 -40.02
C LEU A 713 -6.20 -13.61 -38.56
N VAL A 714 -7.33 -12.95 -38.35
CA VAL A 714 -7.96 -12.76 -37.04
C VAL A 714 -8.30 -14.12 -36.42
N ALA A 715 -9.01 -14.98 -37.15
CA ALA A 715 -9.35 -16.32 -36.66
C ALA A 715 -8.11 -17.20 -36.38
N ALA A 716 -7.05 -17.07 -37.19
CA ALA A 716 -5.79 -17.76 -36.96
C ALA A 716 -5.08 -17.26 -35.68
N SER A 717 -5.08 -15.94 -35.46
CA SER A 717 -4.51 -15.31 -34.26
C SER A 717 -5.25 -15.75 -32.99
N GLU A 718 -6.57 -15.75 -32.99
CA GLU A 718 -7.39 -16.23 -31.86
C GLU A 718 -7.10 -17.70 -31.54
N LEU A 719 -7.00 -18.55 -32.57
CA LEU A 719 -6.67 -19.96 -32.40
C LEU A 719 -5.26 -20.15 -31.85
N GLU A 720 -4.28 -19.36 -32.32
CA GLU A 720 -2.92 -19.41 -31.82
C GLU A 720 -2.85 -18.95 -30.35
N HIS A 721 -3.50 -17.84 -30.02
CA HIS A 721 -3.60 -17.33 -28.66
C HIS A 721 -4.21 -18.37 -27.71
N LYS A 722 -5.32 -19.00 -28.11
CA LYS A 722 -5.95 -20.08 -27.34
C LYS A 722 -5.00 -21.27 -27.14
N LYS A 723 -4.30 -21.70 -28.19
CA LYS A 723 -3.30 -22.78 -28.09
C LYS A 723 -2.16 -22.43 -27.16
N ARG A 724 -1.66 -21.18 -27.18
CA ARG A 724 -0.62 -20.73 -26.25
C ARG A 724 -1.11 -20.84 -24.81
N LEU A 725 -2.30 -20.31 -24.51
CA LEU A 725 -2.90 -20.39 -23.17
C LEU A 725 -3.07 -21.85 -22.69
N GLU A 726 -3.49 -22.76 -23.57
CA GLU A 726 -3.64 -24.20 -23.25
C GLU A 726 -2.30 -24.91 -22.98
N MET A 727 -1.18 -24.39 -23.50
CA MET A 727 0.17 -24.98 -23.30
C MET A 727 0.90 -24.42 -22.07
N ILE A 728 0.41 -23.33 -21.49
CA ILE A 728 1.06 -22.66 -20.36
C ILE A 728 0.92 -23.52 -19.10
N ARG A 729 2.04 -23.65 -18.37
CA ARG A 729 2.01 -24.17 -17.01
C ARG A 729 1.63 -23.03 -16.08
N PRO A 730 0.48 -23.10 -15.38
CA PRO A 730 0.10 -22.04 -14.46
C PRO A 730 1.10 -21.96 -13.31
N ILE A 731 1.27 -20.76 -12.74
CA ILE A 731 2.00 -20.62 -11.49
C ILE A 731 1.23 -21.43 -10.43
N PRO A 732 1.90 -22.32 -9.66
CA PRO A 732 1.23 -23.08 -8.63
C PRO A 732 0.57 -22.15 -7.61
N ASP A 733 -0.69 -22.44 -7.24
CA ASP A 733 -1.47 -21.75 -6.19
C ASP A 733 -0.90 -21.97 -4.77
N MET A 734 0.30 -22.54 -4.66
CA MET A 734 0.76 -23.24 -3.47
C MET A 734 1.36 -22.29 -2.43
N ASP A 735 0.80 -22.34 -1.22
CA ASP A 735 1.49 -22.10 0.06
C ASP A 735 2.52 -23.21 0.38
N GLU A 736 2.69 -24.22 -0.49
CA GLU A 736 3.65 -25.32 -0.29
C GLU A 736 5.07 -24.95 -0.72
N THR A 737 5.83 -24.37 0.20
CA THR A 737 7.26 -24.67 0.24
C THR A 737 7.44 -26.16 0.49
N SER A 738 8.25 -26.82 -0.33
CA SER A 738 8.67 -28.22 -0.17
C SER A 738 9.11 -28.52 1.26
N GLY A 739 8.22 -29.16 2.01
CA GLY A 739 8.44 -29.69 3.35
C GLY A 739 7.14 -30.33 3.79
N GLN A 740 7.04 -31.65 3.67
CA GLN A 740 5.85 -32.44 3.98
C GLN A 740 5.12 -31.99 5.27
N GLU A 741 3.90 -31.45 5.14
CA GLU A 741 2.80 -31.63 6.09
C GLU A 741 1.51 -31.67 5.26
N GLU A 742 0.78 -32.79 5.31
CA GLU A 742 -0.42 -33.05 4.52
C GLU A 742 -1.54 -32.02 4.81
N ALA A 743 -2.25 -31.66 3.74
CA ALA A 743 -3.33 -30.69 3.67
C ALA A 743 -4.47 -30.93 4.68
N ALA A 744 -4.99 -29.83 5.24
CA ALA A 744 -6.36 -29.77 5.74
C ALA A 744 -7.22 -29.13 4.64
N ASP A 745 -7.90 -29.97 3.87
CA ASP A 745 -8.92 -29.59 2.89
C ASP A 745 -9.97 -28.61 3.47
N GLU A 746 -10.55 -27.81 2.57
CA GLU A 746 -11.74 -26.98 2.74
C GLU A 746 -12.78 -27.65 3.67
N LEU A 747 -12.89 -27.16 4.90
CA LEU A 747 -13.99 -27.53 5.77
C LEU A 747 -15.20 -26.66 5.40
N SER A 748 -16.14 -27.27 4.68
CA SER A 748 -17.54 -26.84 4.61
C SER A 748 -18.08 -26.49 6.02
N GLU A 749 -19.17 -25.72 6.11
CA GLU A 749 -19.90 -25.35 7.34
C GLU A 749 -20.43 -26.58 8.13
N THR A 750 -19.55 -27.50 8.53
CA THR A 750 -19.86 -28.83 9.05
C THR A 750 -19.01 -29.06 10.30
N PRO A 751 -19.64 -29.29 11.47
CA PRO A 751 -18.89 -29.39 12.71
C PRO A 751 -17.89 -30.53 12.68
N VAL A 752 -16.71 -30.31 13.24
CA VAL A 752 -15.75 -31.38 13.50
C VAL A 752 -16.20 -32.13 14.75
N ASP A 753 -16.63 -33.37 14.56
CA ASP A 753 -16.90 -34.31 15.64
C ASP A 753 -15.56 -34.84 16.21
N LEU A 754 -15.30 -34.57 17.48
CA LEU A 754 -14.16 -35.07 18.24
C LEU A 754 -14.66 -36.11 19.25
N LYS A 755 -14.45 -37.39 18.95
CA LYS A 755 -14.86 -38.51 19.81
C LYS A 755 -13.62 -39.21 20.37
N GLY A 756 -13.59 -39.39 21.68
CA GLY A 756 -12.52 -40.11 22.38
C GLY A 756 -12.91 -40.39 23.83
N GLY A 757 -12.51 -41.54 24.36
CA GLY A 757 -12.82 -41.92 25.75
C GLY A 757 -14.30 -41.79 26.11
N ASP A 758 -14.57 -41.07 27.20
CA ASP A 758 -15.91 -40.83 27.74
C ASP A 758 -16.61 -39.59 27.14
N TRP A 759 -16.03 -38.98 26.10
CA TRP A 759 -16.48 -37.69 25.58
C TRP A 759 -16.77 -37.69 24.08
N LEU A 760 -17.79 -36.92 23.73
CA LEU A 760 -18.10 -36.53 22.35
C LEU A 760 -18.26 -35.01 22.30
N LEU A 761 -17.40 -34.35 21.53
CA LEU A 761 -17.41 -32.91 21.32
C LEU A 761 -17.75 -32.59 19.87
N LYS A 762 -18.44 -31.48 19.66
CA LYS A 762 -18.64 -30.89 18.32
C LYS A 762 -18.01 -29.51 18.27
N VAL A 763 -17.09 -29.30 17.34
CA VAL A 763 -16.32 -28.06 17.20
C VAL A 763 -16.67 -27.41 15.86
N ALA A 764 -16.94 -26.11 15.83
CA ALA A 764 -17.29 -25.35 14.63
C ALA A 764 -16.16 -24.36 14.26
N PRO A 765 -15.20 -24.74 13.39
CA PRO A 765 -14.08 -23.86 13.01
C PRO A 765 -14.52 -22.51 12.41
N TRP A 766 -15.53 -22.51 11.54
CA TRP A 766 -16.06 -21.31 10.86
C TRP A 766 -16.83 -20.37 11.80
N ASN A 767 -17.18 -20.81 13.01
CA ASN A 767 -17.86 -19.97 14.00
C ASN A 767 -16.93 -19.74 15.20
N GLY A 768 -15.83 -19.03 14.99
CA GLY A 768 -14.87 -18.67 16.04
C GLY A 768 -14.21 -19.88 16.73
N GLY A 769 -14.12 -21.04 16.07
CA GLY A 769 -13.56 -22.25 16.66
C GLY A 769 -14.34 -22.81 17.87
N ARG A 770 -15.64 -22.46 18.00
CA ARG A 770 -16.47 -22.76 19.18
C ARG A 770 -16.68 -24.25 19.39
N ILE A 771 -16.70 -24.69 20.66
CA ILE A 771 -17.31 -26.00 20.99
C ILE A 771 -18.81 -25.75 21.08
N ILE A 772 -19.56 -26.35 20.16
CA ILE A 772 -21.01 -26.19 20.06
C ILE A 772 -21.77 -27.31 20.77
N SER A 773 -21.08 -28.41 21.12
CA SER A 773 -21.63 -29.44 22.01
C SER A 773 -20.56 -30.19 22.79
N MET A 774 -20.85 -30.51 24.07
CA MET A 774 -20.06 -31.39 24.93
C MET A 774 -20.95 -32.44 25.58
N THR A 775 -20.74 -33.70 25.24
CA THR A 775 -21.52 -34.84 25.77
C THR A 775 -20.61 -35.83 26.48
N HIS A 776 -20.96 -36.18 27.71
CA HIS A 776 -20.34 -37.27 28.47
C HIS A 776 -21.08 -38.58 28.16
N LEU A 777 -20.41 -39.48 27.44
CA LEU A 777 -20.97 -40.70 26.89
C LEU A 777 -21.47 -41.69 27.96
N PRO A 778 -20.75 -41.97 29.06
CA PRO A 778 -21.20 -42.92 30.07
C PRO A 778 -22.47 -42.51 30.80
N SER A 779 -22.65 -41.21 31.10
CA SER A 779 -23.85 -40.72 31.77
C SER A 779 -24.96 -40.29 30.81
N GLY A 780 -24.65 -40.12 29.53
CA GLY A 780 -25.57 -39.53 28.54
C GLY A 780 -25.83 -38.04 28.75
N SER A 781 -25.10 -37.39 29.67
CA SER A 781 -25.31 -35.98 30.01
C SER A 781 -24.71 -35.08 28.94
N GLN A 782 -25.53 -34.23 28.34
CA GLN A 782 -25.10 -33.16 27.43
C GLN A 782 -24.96 -31.87 28.26
N TRP A 783 -23.72 -31.50 28.57
CA TRP A 783 -23.41 -30.35 29.43
C TRP A 783 -23.44 -29.03 28.67
N LEU A 784 -23.20 -29.07 27.36
CA LEU A 784 -23.17 -27.89 26.48
C LEU A 784 -23.86 -28.23 25.14
N GLU A 785 -24.75 -27.35 24.68
CA GLU A 785 -25.36 -27.38 23.35
C GLU A 785 -25.75 -25.96 22.90
N CYS A 786 -25.37 -25.55 21.69
CA CYS A 786 -25.77 -24.26 21.11
C CYS A 786 -26.97 -24.43 20.16
N LYS A 787 -28.06 -23.69 20.39
CA LYS A 787 -29.21 -23.57 19.48
C LYS A 787 -29.15 -22.20 18.80
N ALA A 788 -28.66 -22.14 17.57
CA ALA A 788 -28.67 -20.95 16.69
C ALA A 788 -27.73 -19.77 17.06
N GLY A 789 -26.43 -19.97 16.86
CA GLY A 789 -25.45 -18.88 16.64
C GLY A 789 -25.11 -17.98 17.84
N SER A 790 -25.80 -18.15 18.98
CA SER A 790 -25.53 -17.45 20.23
C SER A 790 -25.27 -18.45 21.36
N ASN A 791 -24.27 -18.17 22.19
CA ASN A 791 -23.76 -18.99 23.30
C ASN A 791 -23.03 -20.30 22.90
N GLY A 792 -22.13 -20.78 23.75
CA GLY A 792 -21.30 -21.96 23.53
C GLY A 792 -20.02 -21.93 24.36
N TYR A 793 -18.98 -22.67 23.96
CA TYR A 793 -17.62 -22.44 24.47
C TYR A 793 -16.89 -21.48 23.55
N GLU A 794 -16.60 -20.29 24.06
CA GLU A 794 -15.96 -19.19 23.34
C GLU A 794 -14.63 -18.78 23.97
N GLU A 795 -13.69 -18.34 23.14
CA GLU A 795 -12.43 -17.73 23.57
C GLU A 795 -12.25 -16.40 22.86
N CYS A 796 -11.85 -15.35 23.58
CA CYS A 796 -11.62 -14.05 22.97
C CYS A 796 -10.54 -13.22 23.64
N ASN A 797 -10.04 -12.25 22.88
CA ASN A 797 -9.20 -11.17 23.36
C ASN A 797 -10.07 -9.98 23.76
N ALA A 798 -10.31 -9.77 25.06
CA ALA A 798 -11.21 -8.72 25.55
C ALA A 798 -10.52 -7.82 26.58
N ALA A 799 -10.35 -6.54 26.24
CA ALA A 799 -9.88 -5.50 27.18
C ALA A 799 -11.05 -4.76 27.87
N GLU A 800 -12.28 -4.90 27.36
CA GLU A 800 -13.50 -4.30 27.90
C GLU A 800 -14.61 -5.36 27.98
N ASP A 801 -15.60 -5.15 28.85
CA ASP A 801 -16.72 -6.06 29.13
C ASP A 801 -17.75 -6.03 27.99
N THR A 802 -17.32 -6.33 26.76
CA THR A 802 -18.20 -6.44 25.59
C THR A 802 -18.86 -7.82 25.56
N THR A 803 -20.14 -7.87 25.19
CA THR A 803 -20.97 -9.09 25.18
C THR A 803 -20.68 -10.05 24.02
N THR A 804 -19.78 -9.69 23.11
CA THR A 804 -19.43 -10.48 21.91
C THR A 804 -17.94 -10.82 21.89
N CYS A 805 -17.63 -12.12 21.79
CA CYS A 805 -16.29 -12.66 21.56
C CYS A 805 -16.02 -12.79 20.04
N CYS A 806 -14.73 -12.88 19.65
CA CYS A 806 -14.19 -12.96 18.27
C CYS A 806 -15.16 -13.59 17.24
N THR A 807 -15.47 -12.82 16.20
CA THR A 807 -16.30 -13.25 15.05
C THR A 807 -15.46 -13.79 13.88
N GLU A 808 -14.13 -13.86 14.02
CA GLU A 808 -13.24 -14.30 12.95
C GLU A 808 -13.16 -15.82 12.82
N GLU A 809 -13.02 -16.31 11.59
CA GLU A 809 -12.97 -17.73 11.26
C GLU A 809 -11.62 -18.35 11.70
N TYR A 810 -11.65 -19.46 12.43
CA TYR A 810 -10.43 -20.20 12.77
C TYR A 810 -10.04 -21.11 11.61
N LYS A 811 -8.75 -21.09 11.25
CA LYS A 811 -8.16 -22.09 10.35
C LYS A 811 -7.79 -23.34 11.14
N VAL A 812 -8.25 -24.50 10.68
CA VAL A 812 -7.80 -25.80 11.18
C VAL A 812 -6.47 -26.12 10.51
N PHE A 813 -5.36 -26.03 11.23
CA PHE A 813 -4.03 -26.25 10.66
C PHE A 813 -3.42 -27.60 11.06
N ARG A 814 -4.06 -28.34 11.98
CA ARG A 814 -3.66 -29.72 12.34
C ARG A 814 -4.85 -30.47 12.92
N ARG A 815 -5.13 -31.66 12.37
CA ARG A 815 -6.25 -32.52 12.78
C ARG A 815 -5.79 -33.96 12.92
N TYR A 816 -6.04 -34.57 14.08
CA TYR A 816 -5.87 -35.99 14.32
C TYR A 816 -7.23 -36.57 14.70
N LEU A 817 -7.89 -37.20 13.73
CA LEU A 817 -9.11 -37.96 13.96
C LEU A 817 -8.86 -39.43 13.74
N GLU A 818 -9.33 -40.26 14.65
CA GLU A 818 -9.16 -41.70 14.54
C GLU A 818 -10.04 -42.32 13.46
N GLN A 819 -9.40 -43.03 12.53
CA GLN A 819 -9.95 -44.27 11.95
C GLN A 819 -9.36 -45.54 12.62
N SER A 820 -8.47 -45.42 13.62
CA SER A 820 -7.74 -46.59 14.15
C SER A 820 -7.18 -46.51 15.58
N GLY A 821 -7.80 -45.81 16.54
CA GLY A 821 -7.45 -45.95 17.97
C GLY A 821 -6.09 -45.37 18.38
N LYS A 822 -5.79 -44.12 18.00
CA LYS A 822 -4.81 -43.24 18.65
C LYS A 822 -5.26 -41.76 18.62
N GLU A 823 -5.60 -41.23 19.79
CA GLU A 823 -5.76 -39.82 20.20
C GLU A 823 -6.63 -38.90 19.30
N GLY A 824 -7.81 -38.53 19.78
CA GLY A 824 -8.64 -37.49 19.16
C GLY A 824 -8.15 -36.09 19.54
N SER A 825 -7.55 -35.34 18.60
CA SER A 825 -7.22 -33.92 18.83
C SER A 825 -7.40 -33.02 17.62
N ILE A 826 -7.72 -31.75 17.89
CA ILE A 826 -7.84 -30.69 16.88
C ILE A 826 -7.06 -29.46 17.34
N CYS A 827 -6.25 -28.90 16.43
CA CYS A 827 -5.57 -27.62 16.63
C CYS A 827 -6.15 -26.59 15.68
N LEU A 828 -6.57 -25.46 16.26
CA LEU A 828 -7.21 -24.35 15.59
C LEU A 828 -6.35 -23.11 15.77
N GLN A 829 -6.28 -22.29 14.73
CA GLN A 829 -5.59 -21.00 14.76
C GLN A 829 -6.51 -19.92 14.21
N GLY A 830 -6.84 -18.95 15.06
CA GLY A 830 -7.55 -17.73 14.67
C GLY A 830 -6.58 -16.56 14.63
N ASP A 831 -6.62 -15.77 13.56
CA ASP A 831 -6.08 -14.41 13.62
C ASP A 831 -7.02 -13.59 14.50
N ILE A 832 -6.47 -12.76 15.38
CA ILE A 832 -7.25 -11.86 16.25
C ILE A 832 -6.85 -10.39 16.03
N GLY A 833 -6.17 -10.11 14.92
CA GLY A 833 -5.73 -8.80 14.49
C GLY A 833 -4.51 -8.27 15.24
N GLY A 834 -3.80 -7.32 14.63
CA GLY A 834 -2.66 -6.63 15.24
C GLY A 834 -1.45 -7.53 15.53
N GLY A 835 -1.23 -8.56 14.70
CA GLY A 835 -0.07 -9.46 14.80
C GLY A 835 -0.19 -10.56 15.87
N LEU A 836 -1.34 -10.66 16.56
CA LEU A 836 -1.61 -11.68 17.55
C LEU A 836 -2.43 -12.83 16.95
N VAL A 837 -2.15 -14.02 17.45
CA VAL A 837 -2.81 -15.27 17.05
C VAL A 837 -3.34 -15.95 18.30
N LEU A 838 -4.60 -16.35 18.25
CA LEU A 838 -5.20 -17.24 19.23
C LEU A 838 -5.07 -18.69 18.72
N GLN A 839 -4.24 -19.47 19.40
CA GLN A 839 -4.10 -20.90 19.16
C GLN A 839 -4.86 -21.69 20.20
N ARG A 840 -5.57 -22.71 19.74
CA ARG A 840 -6.36 -23.58 20.59
C ARG A 840 -6.12 -25.03 20.24
N ARG A 841 -5.83 -25.85 21.24
CA ARG A 841 -5.74 -27.31 21.12
C ARG A 841 -6.78 -27.96 22.01
N ILE A 842 -7.69 -28.73 21.40
CA ILE A 842 -8.67 -29.56 22.11
C ILE A 842 -8.23 -31.01 21.91
N SER A 843 -8.08 -31.75 23.00
CA SER A 843 -7.62 -33.14 22.95
C SER A 843 -8.28 -34.01 24.00
N ILE A 844 -8.55 -35.25 23.62
CA ILE A 844 -8.94 -36.33 24.53
C ILE A 844 -7.84 -37.39 24.45
N SER A 845 -7.10 -37.57 25.54
CA SER A 845 -5.96 -38.49 25.60
C SER A 845 -6.43 -39.91 25.88
N GLU A 846 -5.81 -40.91 25.23
CA GLU A 846 -6.04 -42.33 25.56
C GLU A 846 -5.49 -42.71 26.95
N GLU A 847 -4.52 -41.97 27.48
CA GLU A 847 -3.94 -42.23 28.80
C GLU A 847 -4.90 -41.83 29.94
N ASN A 848 -5.84 -40.90 29.68
CA ASN A 848 -6.88 -40.47 30.61
C ASN A 848 -8.19 -40.19 29.84
N PRO A 849 -8.93 -41.25 29.45
CA PRO A 849 -10.12 -41.12 28.59
C PRO A 849 -11.29 -40.37 29.24
N THR A 850 -11.23 -40.15 30.55
CA THR A 850 -12.24 -39.42 31.34
C THR A 850 -12.11 -37.90 31.22
N ILE A 851 -11.01 -37.40 30.63
CA ILE A 851 -10.64 -35.98 30.64
C ILE A 851 -10.67 -35.37 29.23
N VAL A 852 -11.33 -34.22 29.08
CA VAL A 852 -11.19 -33.33 27.91
C VAL A 852 -10.22 -32.22 28.27
N LYS A 853 -9.11 -32.13 27.56
CA LYS A 853 -8.12 -31.06 27.75
C LYS A 853 -8.29 -29.97 26.69
N ILE A 854 -8.28 -28.71 27.13
CA ILE A 854 -8.30 -27.54 26.26
C ILE A 854 -7.13 -26.64 26.66
N ASP A 855 -6.19 -26.48 25.72
CA ASP A 855 -5.02 -25.62 25.88
C ASP A 855 -5.14 -24.44 24.91
N SER A 856 -5.25 -23.24 25.46
CA SER A 856 -5.51 -22.03 24.67
C SER A 856 -4.42 -21.01 24.94
N SER A 857 -3.96 -20.34 23.88
CA SER A 857 -2.89 -19.35 23.99
C SER A 857 -3.01 -18.21 23.01
N ILE A 858 -2.79 -16.98 23.48
CA ILE A 858 -2.55 -15.82 22.62
C ILE A 858 -1.03 -15.65 22.51
N GLN A 859 -0.54 -15.59 21.28
CA GLN A 859 0.88 -15.39 20.98
C GLN A 859 1.07 -14.44 19.81
N ALA A 860 2.20 -13.75 19.76
CA ALA A 860 2.60 -12.98 18.60
C ALA A 860 3.00 -13.93 17.45
N LYS A 861 2.46 -13.72 16.24
CA LYS A 861 2.97 -14.36 15.02
C LYS A 861 4.38 -13.82 14.76
N ARG A 862 5.30 -14.63 14.19
CA ARG A 862 6.70 -14.24 13.95
C ARG A 862 6.76 -12.80 13.43
N ALA A 863 7.29 -11.93 14.26
CA ALA A 863 7.45 -10.53 13.98
C ALA A 863 8.97 -10.27 14.05
N GLY A 864 9.49 -9.52 13.08
CA GLY A 864 10.91 -9.34 12.85
C GLY A 864 11.62 -8.59 14.00
N PRO A 865 12.95 -8.41 13.92
CA PRO A 865 13.72 -7.70 14.95
C PRO A 865 13.24 -6.27 15.25
N ALA A 866 12.46 -5.65 14.35
CA ALA A 866 11.85 -4.34 14.53
C ALA A 866 10.51 -4.33 15.29
N SER A 867 9.96 -5.50 15.62
CA SER A 867 8.72 -5.63 16.39
C SER A 867 8.96 -6.04 17.84
N ALA A 868 10.13 -5.71 18.40
CA ALA A 868 10.48 -6.13 19.75
C ALA A 868 9.49 -5.63 20.82
N ASP A 869 8.61 -4.67 20.52
CA ASP A 869 7.63 -4.14 21.49
C ASP A 869 6.25 -3.78 20.88
N PHE A 870 5.61 -4.67 20.12
CA PHE A 870 4.13 -4.64 20.08
C PHE A 870 3.57 -5.35 21.31
N SER A 871 3.81 -4.75 22.47
CA SER A 871 3.18 -5.07 23.75
C SER A 871 1.72 -4.61 23.76
N ARG A 872 0.87 -5.10 22.84
CA ARG A 872 -0.57 -4.85 22.94
C ARG A 872 -1.06 -5.59 24.17
N LEU A 873 -1.74 -4.87 25.07
CA LEU A 873 -2.46 -5.49 26.18
C LEU A 873 -3.49 -6.47 25.61
N ALA A 874 -3.30 -7.75 25.89
CA ALA A 874 -4.25 -8.79 25.57
C ALA A 874 -4.73 -9.44 26.86
N CYS A 875 -5.92 -10.02 26.82
CA CYS A 875 -6.46 -10.82 27.90
C CYS A 875 -7.15 -12.03 27.27
N LEU A 876 -6.69 -13.23 27.61
CA LEU A 876 -7.32 -14.47 27.18
C LEU A 876 -8.52 -14.75 28.07
N ARG A 877 -9.73 -14.58 27.52
CA ARG A 877 -11.00 -14.91 28.17
C ARG A 877 -11.53 -16.23 27.62
N VAL A 878 -11.81 -17.18 28.52
CA VAL A 878 -12.45 -18.47 28.23
C VAL A 878 -13.86 -18.45 28.80
N ARG A 879 -14.88 -18.57 27.94
CA ARG A 879 -16.30 -18.43 28.28
C ARG A 879 -17.11 -19.65 27.83
N PRO A 880 -17.17 -20.71 28.63
CA PRO A 880 -18.10 -21.82 28.43
C PRO A 880 -19.48 -21.47 28.99
N THR A 881 -20.53 -21.70 28.21
CA THR A 881 -21.92 -21.64 28.67
C THR A 881 -22.53 -23.04 28.73
N PHE A 882 -22.89 -23.49 29.92
CA PHE A 882 -23.48 -24.80 30.19
C PHE A 882 -25.00 -24.73 30.28
N ILE A 883 -25.66 -25.84 29.91
CA ILE A 883 -27.10 -26.03 30.07
C ILE A 883 -27.34 -26.74 31.40
N LEU A 884 -28.26 -26.21 32.20
CA LEU A 884 -28.63 -26.80 33.49
C LEU A 884 -29.85 -27.69 33.30
N GLN A 885 -29.71 -28.99 33.56
CA GLN A 885 -30.84 -29.92 33.50
C GLN A 885 -31.80 -29.73 34.67
N HIS A 886 -31.26 -29.44 35.85
CA HIS A 886 -32.01 -29.22 37.09
C HIS A 886 -31.59 -27.88 37.72
N PRO A 887 -31.93 -26.73 37.11
CA PRO A 887 -31.41 -25.42 37.52
C PRO A 887 -31.67 -25.07 38.99
N ALA A 888 -32.73 -25.60 39.61
CA ALA A 888 -33.01 -25.39 41.04
C ALA A 888 -32.15 -26.24 42.00
N GLU A 889 -31.46 -27.27 41.50
CA GLU A 889 -30.72 -28.26 42.29
C GLU A 889 -29.22 -28.29 41.93
N VAL A 890 -28.74 -27.24 41.27
CA VAL A 890 -27.32 -27.08 40.92
C VAL A 890 -26.61 -26.11 41.87
N ALA A 891 -25.32 -26.36 42.10
CA ALA A 891 -24.46 -25.46 42.83
C ALA A 891 -23.05 -25.44 42.24
N ILE A 892 -22.38 -24.31 42.32
CA ILE A 892 -20.95 -24.20 42.04
C ILE A 892 -20.17 -24.33 43.33
N VAL A 893 -19.33 -25.35 43.40
CA VAL A 893 -18.54 -25.67 44.60
C VAL A 893 -17.06 -25.52 44.29
N PHE A 894 -16.30 -24.87 45.17
CA PHE A 894 -14.85 -24.85 45.10
C PHE A 894 -14.20 -24.51 46.44
N THR A 895 -12.89 -24.75 46.53
CA THR A 895 -12.06 -24.21 47.63
C THR A 895 -11.26 -23.04 47.08
N ALA A 896 -11.40 -21.87 47.68
CA ALA A 896 -10.68 -20.67 47.29
C ALA A 896 -9.19 -20.77 47.67
N ILE A 897 -8.34 -19.93 47.07
CA ILE A 897 -6.90 -19.88 47.36
C ILE A 897 -6.62 -19.62 48.85
N ASN A 898 -7.44 -18.82 49.53
CA ASN A 898 -7.36 -18.60 50.98
C ASN A 898 -7.85 -19.78 51.85
N GLY A 899 -8.30 -20.89 51.24
CA GLY A 899 -8.82 -22.08 51.92
C GLY A 899 -10.31 -22.03 52.27
N ALA A 900 -11.03 -20.96 51.93
CA ALA A 900 -12.48 -20.88 52.14
C ALA A 900 -13.23 -21.81 51.18
N LYS A 901 -14.15 -22.63 51.70
CA LYS A 901 -15.06 -23.44 50.87
C LYS A 901 -16.23 -22.56 50.43
N GLN A 902 -16.46 -22.50 49.12
CA GLN A 902 -17.55 -21.75 48.49
C GLN A 902 -18.57 -22.73 47.92
N GLU A 903 -19.85 -22.45 48.14
CA GLU A 903 -20.99 -23.11 47.51
C GLU A 903 -21.96 -22.02 47.04
N ILE A 904 -22.14 -21.88 45.73
CA ILE A 904 -22.86 -20.76 45.11
C ILE A 904 -24.05 -21.32 44.34
N PHE A 905 -25.22 -20.74 44.58
CA PHE A 905 -26.50 -21.16 44.01
C PHE A 905 -27.01 -20.15 42.96
N PRO A 906 -27.92 -20.56 42.06
CA PRO A 906 -28.45 -19.73 40.97
C PRO A 906 -28.96 -18.33 41.36
N ASP A 907 -29.53 -18.17 42.55
CA ASP A 907 -30.09 -16.88 43.02
C ASP A 907 -29.01 -15.80 43.29
N SER A 908 -27.73 -16.13 43.12
CA SER A 908 -26.59 -15.24 43.46
C SER A 908 -26.28 -14.18 42.40
N GLY A 909 -26.93 -14.22 41.23
CA GLY A 909 -26.67 -13.29 40.12
C GLY A 909 -25.24 -13.43 39.56
N GLU A 910 -24.72 -12.35 38.97
CA GLU A 910 -23.33 -12.32 38.49
C GLU A 910 -22.35 -12.22 39.66
N VAL A 911 -21.41 -13.15 39.76
CA VAL A 911 -20.41 -13.19 40.83
C VAL A 911 -19.01 -13.24 40.24
N THR A 912 -18.15 -12.33 40.70
CA THR A 912 -16.74 -12.24 40.27
C THR A 912 -15.81 -12.61 41.42
N PHE A 913 -14.83 -13.47 41.14
CA PHE A 913 -13.80 -13.89 42.07
C PHE A 913 -12.43 -13.39 41.61
N GLU A 914 -11.75 -12.64 42.47
CA GLU A 914 -10.42 -12.06 42.25
C GLU A 914 -9.51 -12.31 43.47
N GLY A 915 -8.20 -12.17 43.29
CA GLY A 915 -7.22 -12.35 44.37
C GLY A 915 -7.30 -13.73 45.02
N ASP A 916 -7.27 -13.80 46.35
CA ASP A 916 -7.27 -15.06 47.11
C ASP A 916 -8.67 -15.71 47.24
N PHE A 917 -9.72 -15.05 46.74
CA PHE A 917 -11.09 -15.59 46.74
C PHE A 917 -11.39 -16.47 45.52
N ARG A 918 -10.48 -16.54 44.56
CA ARG A 918 -10.59 -17.38 43.36
C ARG A 918 -10.51 -18.87 43.69
N PRO A 919 -11.11 -19.75 42.87
CA PRO A 919 -10.90 -21.18 42.99
C PRO A 919 -9.41 -21.53 42.91
N ASN A 920 -8.97 -22.41 43.81
CA ASN A 920 -7.59 -22.88 43.86
C ASN A 920 -7.33 -23.96 42.80
N GLY A 921 -7.47 -23.59 41.53
CA GLY A 921 -7.22 -24.46 40.38
C GLY A 921 -8.31 -25.51 40.09
N GLU A 922 -9.38 -25.55 40.87
CA GLU A 922 -10.53 -26.45 40.65
C GLU A 922 -11.83 -25.79 41.09
N TRP A 923 -12.86 -25.86 40.24
CA TRP A 923 -14.26 -25.58 40.58
C TRP A 923 -15.18 -26.56 39.87
N MET A 924 -16.33 -26.87 40.47
CA MET A 924 -17.24 -27.89 39.96
C MET A 924 -18.68 -27.40 39.90
N LEU A 925 -19.35 -27.67 38.78
CA LEU A 925 -20.80 -27.57 38.62
C LEU A 925 -21.41 -28.88 39.11
N VAL A 926 -22.08 -28.83 40.26
CA VAL A 926 -22.70 -29.99 40.92
C VAL A 926 -24.18 -30.02 40.56
N ASP A 927 -24.66 -31.11 39.96
CA ASP A 927 -26.09 -31.40 39.78
C ASP A 927 -26.50 -32.48 40.79
N LYS A 928 -27.16 -32.06 41.88
CA LYS A 928 -27.54 -32.94 42.98
C LYS A 928 -28.62 -33.95 42.56
N CYS A 929 -29.44 -33.62 41.56
CA CYS A 929 -30.49 -34.50 41.08
C CYS A 929 -29.93 -35.60 40.16
N ALA A 930 -28.98 -35.26 39.30
CA ALA A 930 -28.30 -36.22 38.42
C ALA A 930 -27.23 -37.05 39.14
N ASN A 931 -26.86 -36.69 40.38
CA ASN A 931 -25.75 -37.26 41.14
C ASN A 931 -24.39 -37.15 40.42
N LEU A 932 -24.19 -36.07 39.68
CA LEU A 932 -23.01 -35.82 38.84
C LEU A 932 -22.45 -34.43 39.06
N SER A 933 -21.14 -34.29 38.87
CA SER A 933 -20.46 -33.01 38.87
C SER A 933 -19.56 -32.88 37.65
N LEU A 934 -19.64 -31.74 36.97
CA LEU A 934 -18.70 -31.34 35.93
C LEU A 934 -17.59 -30.54 36.59
N VAL A 935 -16.41 -31.14 36.69
CA VAL A 935 -15.24 -30.53 37.32
C VAL A 935 -14.41 -29.85 36.24
N ASN A 936 -14.05 -28.58 36.47
CA ASN A 936 -13.07 -27.87 35.66
C ASN A 936 -11.81 -27.60 36.48
N CYS A 937 -10.71 -28.20 36.04
CA CYS A 937 -9.40 -28.04 36.66
C CYS A 937 -8.53 -27.16 35.75
N PHE A 938 -7.88 -26.14 36.32
CA PHE A 938 -7.07 -25.18 35.59
C PHE A 938 -5.84 -24.76 36.39
N ASN A 939 -4.84 -24.20 35.73
CA ASN A 939 -3.67 -23.66 36.43
C ASN A 939 -4.02 -22.30 37.08
N PRO A 940 -4.01 -22.18 38.43
CA PRO A 940 -4.40 -20.93 39.09
C PRO A 940 -3.42 -19.77 38.82
N SER A 941 -2.20 -20.04 38.35
CA SER A 941 -1.22 -19.02 37.95
C SER A 941 -1.48 -18.40 36.58
N GLN A 942 -2.31 -19.05 35.75
CA GLN A 942 -2.68 -18.60 34.41
C GLN A 942 -3.97 -17.78 34.37
N VAL A 943 -4.75 -17.85 35.45
CA VAL A 943 -6.03 -17.19 35.61
C VAL A 943 -5.83 -16.05 36.61
N SER A 944 -6.32 -14.85 36.31
CA SER A 944 -6.31 -13.67 37.18
C SER A 944 -7.68 -13.44 37.84
N MET A 945 -8.76 -13.87 37.18
CA MET A 945 -10.15 -13.67 37.59
C MET A 945 -11.02 -14.84 37.11
N CYS A 946 -12.01 -15.21 37.93
CA CYS A 946 -13.07 -16.16 37.56
C CYS A 946 -14.43 -15.46 37.67
N LYS A 947 -15.32 -15.67 36.70
CA LYS A 947 -16.64 -15.01 36.68
C LYS A 947 -17.74 -16.05 36.49
N LEU A 948 -18.78 -15.97 37.30
CA LEU A 948 -20.00 -16.77 37.19
C LEU A 948 -21.15 -15.89 36.72
N HIS A 949 -21.87 -16.34 35.71
CA HIS A 949 -23.05 -15.65 35.20
C HIS A 949 -24.18 -16.65 34.96
N TRP A 950 -25.23 -16.57 35.78
CA TRP A 950 -26.48 -17.31 35.60
C TRP A 950 -27.39 -16.54 34.63
N GLY A 951 -27.64 -17.09 33.45
CA GLY A 951 -28.50 -16.46 32.45
C GLY A 951 -29.99 -16.74 32.66
N SER A 952 -30.84 -16.06 31.89
CA SER A 952 -32.30 -16.17 31.98
C SER A 952 -32.89 -17.48 31.42
N ASP A 953 -32.11 -18.23 30.64
CA ASP A 953 -32.56 -19.41 29.89
C ASP A 953 -32.00 -20.72 30.48
N ASP A 954 -32.00 -20.86 31.80
CA ASP A 954 -31.47 -22.04 32.53
C ASP A 954 -30.02 -22.40 32.13
N ASN A 955 -29.20 -21.37 31.91
CA ASN A 955 -27.80 -21.50 31.52
C ASN A 955 -26.85 -20.89 32.56
N LEU A 956 -25.62 -21.41 32.59
CA LEU A 956 -24.56 -20.94 33.46
C LEU A 956 -23.28 -20.74 32.67
N SER A 957 -22.66 -19.56 32.77
CA SER A 957 -21.30 -19.35 32.27
C SER A 957 -20.28 -19.39 33.40
N MET A 958 -19.22 -20.17 33.21
CA MET A 958 -18.10 -20.32 34.16
C MET A 958 -16.81 -19.83 33.51
N GLU A 959 -16.52 -18.53 33.62
CA GLU A 959 -15.46 -17.89 32.85
C GLU A 959 -14.11 -17.90 33.56
N LEU A 960 -13.03 -18.11 32.79
CA LEU A 960 -11.65 -17.93 33.21
C LEU A 960 -11.01 -16.77 32.44
N TRP A 961 -10.36 -15.86 33.15
CA TRP A 961 -9.70 -14.70 32.56
C TRP A 961 -8.23 -14.73 32.91
N SER A 962 -7.35 -14.49 31.94
CA SER A 962 -5.93 -14.27 32.20
C SER A 962 -5.69 -12.87 32.76
N GLU A 963 -4.47 -12.57 33.20
CA GLU A 963 -4.08 -11.19 33.41
C GLU A 963 -4.09 -10.43 32.08
N GLN A 964 -4.37 -9.13 32.13
CA GLN A 964 -4.25 -8.26 30.97
C GLN A 964 -2.81 -7.77 30.85
N ILE A 965 -2.03 -8.40 29.97
CA ILE A 965 -0.60 -8.11 29.81
C ILE A 965 -0.20 -7.94 28.35
N PRO A 966 0.93 -7.29 28.08
CA PRO A 966 1.66 -7.43 26.84
C PRO A 966 1.91 -8.89 26.46
N VAL A 967 1.57 -9.27 25.22
CA VAL A 967 1.90 -10.59 24.69
C VAL A 967 3.10 -10.49 23.76
N SER A 968 4.09 -11.35 23.98
CA SER A 968 5.23 -11.54 23.08
C SER A 968 5.38 -13.02 22.72
N LYS A 969 6.34 -13.34 21.87
CA LYS A 969 6.70 -14.74 21.57
C LYS A 969 7.22 -15.48 22.80
N ASP A 970 7.92 -14.77 23.69
CA ASP A 970 8.54 -15.33 24.90
C ASP A 970 7.59 -15.30 26.11
N THR A 971 6.54 -14.49 26.05
CA THR A 971 5.50 -14.35 27.09
C THR A 971 4.09 -14.53 26.52
N PRO A 972 3.73 -15.72 26.01
CA PRO A 972 2.38 -15.98 25.54
C PRO A 972 1.40 -15.99 26.72
N LEU A 973 0.21 -15.43 26.53
CA LEU A 973 -0.90 -15.67 27.43
C LEU A 973 -1.40 -17.08 27.21
N ARG A 974 -1.57 -17.86 28.28
CA ARG A 974 -2.02 -19.25 28.21
C ARG A 974 -3.06 -19.52 29.27
N ILE A 975 -4.13 -20.21 28.91
CA ILE A 975 -5.05 -20.86 29.85
C ILE A 975 -5.13 -22.33 29.45
N CYS A 976 -4.59 -23.18 30.31
CA CYS A 976 -4.69 -24.62 30.21
C CYS A 976 -5.71 -25.09 31.25
N HIS A 977 -6.77 -25.75 30.79
CA HIS A 977 -7.75 -26.35 31.68
C HIS A 977 -8.27 -27.69 31.13
N HIS A 978 -8.96 -28.44 31.96
CA HIS A 978 -9.60 -29.67 31.54
C HIS A 978 -10.92 -29.92 32.27
N TYR A 979 -11.78 -30.71 31.63
CA TYR A 979 -13.05 -31.14 32.18
C TYR A 979 -13.06 -32.64 32.43
N GLU A 980 -13.67 -33.02 33.54
CA GLU A 980 -14.03 -34.41 33.84
C GLU A 980 -15.38 -34.47 34.55
N VAL A 981 -16.07 -35.60 34.44
CA VAL A 981 -17.31 -35.84 35.17
C VAL A 981 -17.02 -36.75 36.36
N ARG A 982 -17.35 -36.30 37.58
CA ARG A 982 -17.25 -37.10 38.81
C ARG A 982 -18.64 -37.40 39.36
N GLN A 983 -18.84 -38.62 39.87
CA GLN A 983 -20.01 -38.92 40.70
C GLN A 983 -19.91 -38.18 42.02
N ILE A 984 -21.02 -37.61 42.48
CA ILE A 984 -21.10 -37.01 43.80
C ILE A 984 -21.07 -38.17 44.81
N SER A 985 -20.06 -38.16 45.69
CA SER A 985 -19.87 -39.16 46.75
C SER A 985 -20.71 -38.88 47.98
#